data_AF-A0A926Q8H6-F1
#
_entry.id   AF-A0A926Q8H6-F1
#
_cell.length_a   1.000
_cell.length_b   1.000
_cell.length_c   1.000
_cell.angle_alpha   90.00
_cell.angle_beta   90.00
_cell.angle_gamma   90.00
#
_symmetry.space_group_name_H-M   'P 1'
#
loop_
_entity.id
_entity.type
_entity.pdbx_description
1 polymer ?
#
loop_
_entity_poly.entity_id
_entity_poly.type
_entity_poly.pdbx_seq_one_letter_code
_entity_poly.pdbx_strand_id
1 'polypeptide(L)'
;MRRLLSALVALAVVAGIPGLTGASAAVAAEAPAAVALSVVAGPTAGGTAVDVSGTGAGSATKVWFGTTAVTRITQVSSTRVRVVTPAHAAGLVDVRVTTPSGTSPVSTRSTFAFDPVPTVTGLSARSATTAGGTSVVLTGTGLYRASAVRFGSTLATGLTRLSAQQVRVSVPAARVAGPVDVRVTTPGGTSVATSATRFSYTAITTPTTTTPAPVTKPAVSSLSVSAGPVRGGNVVTLTGQRFTGTRTVWFGGAATTRFTVLSSTSLRVTAPAHPAALINVKVTTAAGTSSPWSANAYAYEAVPTITSLWPAAGGTGGGTVVTLSGTGLTRATSVRFGTTTTTKVVRVSATTLRVTAPAHAAGTVDVRVSTPGGTSALTSRARYAYAPPPSVGSLSVTAGPVAGGTVLTLTGARFGGATKVTFGTTAARFTVLSSTSLRVTSPAHAAGVVSVRVTTKYGTSAATAASTFAYEAVPTITSLTPQTGPPRGGTVVTLTGTGLTRATAVRFGTTVTTAIVRVSATTLRVTTPAHASGPVDVRVTTPGGTSPITSAARYAYGSPPTVTGLSVTAGPLQGGVVVTITGTHLGDARDVRFGGVAATGLVRVSETTLRVTAPAHAAGTVAVRVTNPNGTSPENARATFTYVGVPTVTALSAPAGPLHGGTVLTLTGTNLSLASAVDVGGRPATGLVRVSDTQLRFTTPAATPGTVLVRVTTPGGVSASSPAAMFTYQPVPTVTSLSPTLAPTRGGGVVTVTGTGFDRVSAVVFGTTPATAVTRVSATQLRVTLPAHAESVVDVRVTTPGGTSPVVGAGRFTFQDPPVVASVTPAAGPLRGGTVVTLRGTSFTNVQGVWFNGVAATSFTRISATTITAVVPARIATGAVPMRVTTPAGTVVKDRAFTYVAGATLQNGQVLSSGTALRSSTGSYFATMQPDGNLVITTSTGVRRWASGTAGAGNRLQVRGDGNLVMWRTNGTVAWSSGTNGWTGSLLTLTNDGLLQVRQGTTTVWDHRGIRYDRMLPGQVLRSGEQIMSANRAWFLKMGTDGNLVLSSATGVRQWATFTTGTGSTASMQADGNFVVRNRSGVSLWSTKTSGAGSVVRVLGNANVAVYGTSSVLWAITGGPAPSNWSCYSRATQNCIERFGYYGQSAWNYPVDAWGNNCTNFAAYRLARDGVRNPGNLGNAATWDNYARDKGFVVDQRPRVGDIAQWNSNHVAYVDWVSADGDTIAISESGYGGTVLGRTYTSMSGRRIIARGSYSWPSNFIHFR
;
A
#
# COMPACT_ATOMS: atom_id res chain seq x y z
N MET A 1 46.79 -13.57 11.64
CA MET A 1 45.39 -14.04 11.61
C MET A 1 44.49 -12.80 11.51
N ARG A 2 44.34 -12.08 10.40
CA ARG A 2 44.12 -12.45 8.99
C ARG A 2 43.02 -13.51 8.88
N ARG A 3 41.83 -13.05 8.47
CA ARG A 3 40.56 -13.77 8.21
C ARG A 3 39.64 -14.01 9.41
N LEU A 4 39.07 -12.92 9.92
CA LEU A 4 37.67 -12.80 10.36
C LEU A 4 37.54 -11.40 10.98
N LEU A 5 37.39 -10.39 10.13
CA LEU A 5 36.71 -9.11 10.38
C LEU A 5 36.91 -8.24 9.13
N SER A 6 36.41 -8.76 8.01
CA SER A 6 36.22 -8.06 6.76
C SER A 6 34.75 -8.26 6.38
N ALA A 7 33.85 -7.61 7.12
CA ALA A 7 32.46 -7.33 6.74
C ALA A 7 31.74 -6.70 7.93
N LEU A 8 31.78 -5.36 8.05
CA LEU A 8 30.58 -4.55 8.29
C LEU A 8 30.97 -3.08 8.16
N VAL A 9 30.54 -2.50 7.05
CA VAL A 9 30.65 -1.09 6.67
C VAL A 9 29.25 -0.47 6.89
N ALA A 10 29.24 0.79 7.35
CA ALA A 10 28.20 1.84 7.20
C ALA A 10 27.38 2.25 8.46
N LEU A 11 27.52 3.55 8.80
CA LEU A 11 26.61 4.48 9.53
C LEU A 11 26.27 4.15 11.01
N ALA A 12 26.20 5.04 12.01
CA ALA A 12 26.18 6.50 12.15
C ALA A 12 26.44 6.85 13.66
N VAL A 13 27.24 7.88 14.02
CA VAL A 13 26.83 9.22 14.52
C VAL A 13 26.60 9.34 16.07
N VAL A 14 27.44 10.19 16.71
CA VAL A 14 27.19 11.14 17.83
C VAL A 14 26.88 10.63 19.25
N ALA A 15 27.77 10.91 20.22
CA ALA A 15 27.53 11.69 21.46
C ALA A 15 28.60 11.45 22.57
N GLY A 16 29.37 12.50 22.92
CA GLY A 16 29.66 12.95 24.31
C GLY A 16 30.41 12.10 25.38
N ILE A 17 31.60 12.61 25.75
CA ILE A 17 32.25 12.72 27.10
C ILE A 17 32.92 11.48 27.76
N PRO A 18 33.86 11.61 28.75
CA PRO A 18 35.28 11.21 28.60
C PRO A 18 35.88 10.32 29.74
N GLY A 19 37.08 9.77 29.51
CA GLY A 19 38.10 9.57 30.56
C GLY A 19 38.28 8.18 31.22
N LEU A 20 39.56 7.76 31.26
CA LEU A 20 40.22 6.76 32.13
C LEU A 20 39.88 5.29 31.82
N THR A 21 40.83 4.39 31.56
CA THR A 21 41.97 4.03 32.42
C THR A 21 43.17 3.50 31.61
N GLY A 22 44.37 3.72 32.14
CA GLY A 22 45.64 3.32 31.51
C GLY A 22 46.06 1.89 31.82
N ALA A 23 46.91 1.35 30.93
CA ALA A 23 47.95 0.38 31.24
C ALA A 23 49.09 0.52 30.23
N SER A 24 50.31 0.62 30.76
CA SER A 24 51.59 0.95 30.14
C SER A 24 52.10 -0.06 29.10
N ALA A 25 52.69 0.42 27.99
CA ALA A 25 53.98 -0.04 27.44
C ALA A 25 54.37 0.67 26.13
N ALA A 26 55.69 0.82 25.95
CA ALA A 26 56.45 1.28 24.78
C ALA A 26 56.55 2.81 24.56
N VAL A 27 57.64 3.37 25.10
CA VAL A 27 58.23 4.61 24.60
C VAL A 27 58.39 4.48 23.08
N ALA A 28 57.69 5.33 22.33
CA ALA A 28 57.83 5.41 20.88
C ALA A 28 59.28 5.76 20.55
N ALA A 29 60.02 4.82 19.97
CA ALA A 29 61.38 5.05 19.53
C ALA A 29 61.38 6.17 18.47
N GLU A 30 62.13 7.24 18.72
CA GLU A 30 62.26 8.38 17.81
C GLU A 30 62.92 7.93 16.49
N ALA A 31 62.56 8.57 15.36
CA ALA A 31 63.24 8.33 14.09
C ALA A 31 64.70 8.83 14.18
N PRO A 32 65.69 8.11 13.60
CA PRO A 32 67.10 8.47 13.76
C PRO A 32 67.40 9.88 13.23
N ALA A 33 67.78 10.81 14.11
CA ALA A 33 67.93 12.23 13.80
C ALA A 33 69.15 12.56 12.91
N ALA A 34 70.23 11.77 13.00
CA ALA A 34 71.40 11.84 12.12
C ALA A 34 72.25 10.58 12.26
N VAL A 35 72.93 10.19 11.18
CA VAL A 35 73.82 9.02 11.13
C VAL A 35 75.20 9.40 10.62
N ALA A 36 76.24 8.73 11.13
CA ALA A 36 77.63 8.91 10.75
C ALA A 36 78.21 7.58 10.23
N LEU A 37 79.17 7.67 9.31
CA LEU A 37 79.79 6.52 8.66
C LEU A 37 81.24 6.33 9.16
N SER A 38 81.65 5.09 9.45
CA SER A 38 83.05 4.79 9.81
C SER A 38 84.03 4.99 8.64
N VAL A 39 83.54 4.85 7.42
CA VAL A 39 84.28 5.10 6.18
C VAL A 39 83.36 5.86 5.23
N VAL A 40 83.87 6.89 4.57
CA VAL A 40 83.08 7.83 3.74
C VAL A 40 83.37 7.69 2.24
N ALA A 41 84.19 6.71 1.83
CA ALA A 41 84.47 6.41 0.43
C ALA A 41 84.88 4.95 0.23
N GLY A 42 84.59 4.38 -0.95
CA GLY A 42 84.89 2.99 -1.32
C GLY A 42 84.74 2.73 -2.83
N PRO A 43 85.00 1.51 -3.32
CA PRO A 43 85.00 1.21 -4.75
C PRO A 43 83.59 1.16 -5.35
N THR A 44 83.45 1.58 -6.61
CA THR A 44 82.19 1.48 -7.38
C THR A 44 81.62 0.05 -7.47
N ALA A 45 82.46 -0.97 -7.34
CA ALA A 45 82.02 -2.37 -7.29
C ALA A 45 81.32 -2.76 -5.97
N GLY A 46 81.31 -1.88 -4.96
CA GLY A 46 80.81 -2.20 -3.62
C GLY A 46 81.77 -3.08 -2.81
N GLY A 47 81.30 -3.61 -1.67
CA GLY A 47 82.09 -4.53 -0.83
C GLY A 47 82.84 -3.89 0.34
N THR A 48 82.70 -2.58 0.59
CA THR A 48 83.29 -1.92 1.77
C THR A 48 82.41 -2.14 2.99
N ALA A 49 82.97 -2.69 4.07
CA ALA A 49 82.27 -2.76 5.35
C ALA A 49 82.23 -1.37 6.00
N VAL A 50 81.04 -0.83 6.19
CA VAL A 50 80.78 0.49 6.76
C VAL A 50 79.91 0.33 7.99
N ASP A 51 80.36 0.91 9.09
CA ASP A 51 79.54 1.05 10.27
C ASP A 51 78.77 2.37 10.22
N VAL A 52 77.46 2.26 10.36
CA VAL A 52 76.53 3.38 10.40
C VAL A 52 76.07 3.55 11.83
N SER A 53 76.45 4.67 12.45
CA SER A 53 76.16 4.96 13.86
C SER A 53 75.33 6.22 14.04
N GLY A 54 74.38 6.18 14.97
CA GLY A 54 73.45 7.28 15.26
C GLY A 54 72.37 6.86 16.27
N THR A 55 71.73 7.82 16.91
CA THR A 55 70.64 7.56 17.87
C THR A 55 69.52 6.80 17.16
N GLY A 56 69.19 5.59 17.62
CA GLY A 56 68.18 4.72 16.99
C GLY A 56 68.66 3.93 15.76
N ALA A 57 69.91 4.07 15.33
CA ALA A 57 70.40 3.35 14.14
C ALA A 57 70.48 1.83 14.33
N GLY A 58 70.57 1.33 15.58
CA GLY A 58 70.64 -0.10 15.89
C GLY A 58 69.40 -0.91 15.46
N SER A 59 68.23 -0.26 15.33
CA SER A 59 66.98 -0.90 14.90
C SER A 59 66.71 -0.77 13.39
N ALA A 60 67.75 -0.55 12.59
CA ALA A 60 67.63 -0.37 11.14
C ALA A 60 67.03 -1.59 10.45
N THR A 61 65.96 -1.37 9.68
CA THR A 61 65.34 -2.37 8.81
C THR A 61 65.82 -2.26 7.36
N LYS A 62 66.23 -1.05 6.93
CA LYS A 62 66.91 -0.82 5.64
C LYS A 62 68.00 0.25 5.78
N VAL A 63 69.12 0.07 5.10
CA VAL A 63 70.13 1.12 4.89
C VAL A 63 70.30 1.32 3.39
N TRP A 64 70.25 2.58 2.96
CA TRP A 64 70.28 2.98 1.57
C TRP A 64 71.56 3.77 1.29
N PHE A 65 72.24 3.45 0.20
CA PHE A 65 73.30 4.25 -0.40
C PHE A 65 72.76 4.81 -1.73
N GLY A 66 72.41 6.09 -1.73
CA GLY A 66 71.61 6.71 -2.79
C GLY A 66 70.24 6.05 -2.88
N THR A 67 69.90 5.52 -4.05
CA THR A 67 68.67 4.76 -4.29
C THR A 67 68.84 3.25 -4.07
N THR A 68 70.04 2.77 -3.76
CA THR A 68 70.34 1.34 -3.67
C THR A 68 70.34 0.88 -2.20
N ALA A 69 69.44 -0.03 -1.84
CA ALA A 69 69.41 -0.63 -0.51
C ALA A 69 70.51 -1.69 -0.35
N VAL A 70 71.12 -1.74 0.83
CA VAL A 70 72.02 -2.85 1.20
C VAL A 70 71.22 -4.14 1.40
N THR A 71 71.81 -5.26 1.01
CA THR A 71 71.16 -6.58 1.07
C THR A 71 71.25 -7.24 2.44
N ARG A 72 72.20 -6.84 3.28
CA ARG A 72 72.39 -7.37 4.63
C ARG A 72 72.81 -6.28 5.62
N ILE A 73 72.14 -6.25 6.76
CA ILE A 73 72.42 -5.34 7.88
C ILE A 73 72.75 -6.20 9.10
N THR A 74 73.92 -5.98 9.69
CA THR A 74 74.34 -6.66 10.91
C THR A 74 74.27 -5.65 12.05
N GLN A 75 73.40 -5.88 13.03
CA GLN A 75 73.34 -5.01 14.20
C GLN A 75 74.61 -5.17 15.05
N VAL A 76 75.26 -4.06 15.38
CA VAL A 76 76.49 -4.04 16.19
C VAL A 76 76.20 -3.55 17.61
N SER A 77 75.29 -2.59 17.77
CA SER A 77 74.76 -2.14 19.07
C SER A 77 73.39 -1.45 18.88
N SER A 78 72.79 -0.94 19.96
CA SER A 78 71.54 -0.16 19.90
C SER A 78 71.65 1.15 19.09
N THR A 79 72.87 1.61 18.81
CA THR A 79 73.15 2.86 18.08
C THR A 79 74.04 2.67 16.86
N ARG A 80 74.35 1.42 16.46
CA ARG A 80 75.26 1.12 15.35
C ARG A 80 74.86 -0.15 14.62
N VAL A 81 74.86 -0.07 13.29
CA VAL A 81 74.73 -1.23 12.40
C VAL A 81 75.91 -1.26 11.44
N ARG A 82 76.35 -2.46 11.07
CA ARG A 82 77.37 -2.70 10.07
C ARG A 82 76.71 -3.18 8.79
N VAL A 83 77.07 -2.54 7.68
CA VAL A 83 76.56 -2.87 6.35
C VAL A 83 77.72 -3.00 5.39
N VAL A 84 77.53 -3.73 4.31
CA VAL A 84 78.49 -3.78 3.21
C VAL A 84 77.93 -2.95 2.07
N THR A 85 78.71 -1.99 1.57
CA THR A 85 78.27 -1.08 0.51
C THR A 85 77.88 -1.85 -0.75
N PRO A 86 76.74 -1.53 -1.39
CA PRO A 86 76.35 -2.17 -2.64
C PRO A 86 77.23 -1.67 -3.79
N ALA A 87 77.19 -2.34 -4.94
CA ALA A 87 77.74 -1.78 -6.17
C ALA A 87 76.95 -0.53 -6.57
N HIS A 88 77.64 0.53 -6.97
CA HIS A 88 77.05 1.82 -7.33
C HIS A 88 77.93 2.57 -8.32
N ALA A 89 77.30 3.33 -9.23
CA ALA A 89 78.03 4.19 -10.17
C ALA A 89 78.89 5.24 -9.44
N ALA A 90 79.95 5.71 -10.10
CA ALA A 90 80.89 6.66 -9.51
C ALA A 90 80.19 7.97 -9.11
N GLY A 91 80.42 8.43 -7.88
CA GLY A 91 79.84 9.68 -7.37
C GLY A 91 79.57 9.68 -5.87
N LEU A 92 79.24 10.86 -5.35
CA LEU A 92 78.81 11.05 -3.95
C LEU A 92 77.33 10.71 -3.83
N VAL A 93 76.98 9.86 -2.86
CA VAL A 93 75.57 9.51 -2.59
C VAL A 93 75.20 9.74 -1.13
N ASP A 94 73.92 10.02 -0.91
CA ASP A 94 73.36 10.12 0.43
C ASP A 94 73.14 8.75 1.05
N VAL A 95 73.46 8.59 2.32
CA VAL A 95 73.23 7.38 3.10
C VAL A 95 72.07 7.60 4.06
N ARG A 96 71.03 6.76 3.95
CA ARG A 96 69.83 6.86 4.80
C ARG A 96 69.55 5.56 5.52
N VAL A 97 69.15 5.65 6.78
CA VAL A 97 68.75 4.51 7.60
C VAL A 97 67.25 4.59 7.84
N THR A 98 66.54 3.50 7.53
CA THR A 98 65.11 3.35 7.82
C THR A 98 64.93 2.42 9.00
N THR A 99 64.19 2.89 10.00
CA THR A 99 63.72 2.13 11.16
C THR A 99 62.19 2.04 11.11
N PRO A 100 61.53 1.22 11.94
CA PRO A 100 60.07 1.20 12.03
C PRO A 100 59.44 2.56 12.39
N SER A 101 60.21 3.45 13.01
CA SER A 101 59.80 4.80 13.42
C SER A 101 60.03 5.90 12.37
N GLY A 102 60.74 5.62 11.28
CA GLY A 102 60.97 6.57 10.19
C GLY A 102 62.33 6.42 9.50
N THR A 103 62.58 7.24 8.47
CA THR A 103 63.87 7.28 7.76
C THR A 103 64.69 8.49 8.19
N SER A 104 65.98 8.30 8.45
CA SER A 104 66.89 9.37 8.86
C SER A 104 67.01 10.47 7.80
N PRO A 105 67.16 11.75 8.21
CA PRO A 105 67.44 12.84 7.28
C PRO A 105 68.85 12.74 6.69
N VAL A 106 69.05 13.33 5.52
CA VAL A 106 70.37 13.44 4.87
C VAL A 106 71.17 14.56 5.51
N SER A 107 72.44 14.28 5.81
CA SER A 107 73.39 15.26 6.34
C SER A 107 74.75 15.12 5.64
N THR A 108 75.60 16.13 5.76
CA THR A 108 76.98 16.08 5.21
C THR A 108 77.86 15.01 5.86
N ARG A 109 77.46 14.45 7.01
CA ARG A 109 78.13 13.33 7.69
C ARG A 109 77.56 11.95 7.30
N SER A 110 76.49 11.94 6.51
CA SER A 110 75.83 10.74 5.99
C SER A 110 75.90 10.69 4.46
N THR A 111 77.04 11.06 3.86
CA THR A 111 77.31 10.87 2.42
C THR A 111 78.49 9.93 2.22
N PHE A 112 78.41 9.06 1.21
CA PHE A 112 79.46 8.11 0.83
C PHE A 112 79.88 8.31 -0.62
N ALA A 113 81.20 8.38 -0.89
CA ALA A 113 81.73 8.49 -2.24
C ALA A 113 82.05 7.11 -2.83
N PHE A 114 81.40 6.75 -3.93
CA PHE A 114 81.79 5.62 -4.74
C PHE A 114 82.86 6.07 -5.73
N ASP A 115 84.11 5.75 -5.43
CA ASP A 115 85.28 6.13 -6.22
C ASP A 115 85.65 4.99 -7.18
N PRO A 116 85.93 5.28 -8.47
CA PRO A 116 86.45 4.27 -9.38
C PRO A 116 87.90 3.90 -9.03
N VAL A 117 88.35 2.70 -9.42
CA VAL A 117 89.75 2.29 -9.31
C VAL A 117 90.62 3.31 -10.07
N PRO A 118 91.69 3.85 -9.46
CA PRO A 118 92.52 4.86 -10.10
C PRO A 118 93.29 4.27 -11.27
N THR A 119 93.56 5.09 -12.28
CA THR A 119 94.45 4.73 -13.39
C THR A 119 95.68 5.62 -13.38
N VAL A 120 96.83 5.07 -13.77
CA VAL A 120 98.06 5.83 -13.98
C VAL A 120 98.41 5.74 -15.45
N THR A 121 98.49 6.90 -16.08
CA THR A 121 98.70 7.07 -17.52
C THR A 121 100.10 7.58 -17.87
N GLY A 122 100.87 8.05 -16.88
CA GLY A 122 102.25 8.45 -17.12
C GLY A 122 103.08 8.76 -15.86
N LEU A 123 104.40 8.63 -16.00
CA LEU A 123 105.41 8.96 -14.98
C LEU A 123 106.33 10.04 -15.54
N SER A 124 106.64 11.08 -14.75
CA SER A 124 107.52 12.18 -15.19
C SER A 124 108.98 11.77 -15.36
N ALA A 125 109.40 10.65 -14.76
CA ALA A 125 110.65 9.96 -15.05
C ALA A 125 110.40 8.45 -14.97
N ARG A 126 111.09 7.68 -15.82
CA ARG A 126 110.92 6.22 -15.92
C ARG A 126 112.12 5.44 -15.40
N SER A 127 113.16 6.10 -14.90
CA SER A 127 114.28 5.46 -14.22
C SER A 127 114.93 6.36 -13.19
N ALA A 128 115.64 5.75 -12.23
CA ALA A 128 116.50 6.41 -11.26
C ALA A 128 117.62 5.46 -10.81
N THR A 129 118.68 5.96 -10.18
CA THR A 129 119.72 5.07 -9.63
C THR A 129 119.20 4.31 -8.40
N THR A 130 119.83 3.19 -8.05
CA THR A 130 119.50 2.38 -6.86
C THR A 130 119.56 3.17 -5.55
N ALA A 131 120.25 4.31 -5.50
CA ALA A 131 120.29 5.22 -4.34
C ALA A 131 118.93 5.88 -4.00
N GLY A 132 117.98 5.93 -4.95
CA GLY A 132 116.67 6.56 -4.73
C GLY A 132 116.72 8.08 -4.57
N GLY A 133 115.63 8.68 -4.08
CA GLY A 133 115.52 10.12 -3.77
C GLY A 133 115.10 11.02 -4.94
N THR A 134 114.99 10.47 -6.16
CA THR A 134 114.49 11.22 -7.33
C THR A 134 113.00 11.49 -7.19
N SER A 135 112.55 12.71 -7.45
CA SER A 135 111.13 13.04 -7.38
C SER A 135 110.41 12.74 -8.69
N VAL A 136 109.31 11.98 -8.62
CA VAL A 136 108.51 11.56 -9.78
C VAL A 136 107.07 12.01 -9.59
N VAL A 137 106.47 12.58 -10.64
CA VAL A 137 105.06 12.92 -10.73
C VAL A 137 104.34 11.85 -11.54
N LEU A 138 103.28 11.29 -10.97
CA LEU A 138 102.37 10.35 -11.60
C LEU A 138 101.16 11.12 -12.12
N THR A 139 100.77 10.87 -13.36
CA THR A 139 99.58 11.47 -14.00
C THR A 139 98.56 10.39 -14.36
N GLY A 140 97.29 10.62 -14.05
CA GLY A 140 96.21 9.68 -14.36
C GLY A 140 94.86 10.10 -13.78
N THR A 141 93.86 9.21 -13.78
CA THR A 141 92.51 9.50 -13.28
C THR A 141 92.28 8.89 -11.90
N GLY A 142 91.45 9.53 -11.07
CA GLY A 142 91.13 9.02 -9.73
C GLY A 142 92.18 9.31 -8.64
N LEU A 143 93.22 10.09 -8.93
CA LEU A 143 94.38 10.27 -8.03
C LEU A 143 94.14 11.26 -6.87
N TYR A 144 93.02 11.97 -6.87
CA TYR A 144 92.65 13.01 -5.88
C TYR A 144 92.53 12.51 -4.43
N ARG A 145 92.31 11.20 -4.23
CA ARG A 145 92.30 10.52 -2.92
C ARG A 145 93.44 9.52 -2.73
N ALA A 146 94.55 9.66 -3.47
CA ALA A 146 95.71 8.75 -3.39
C ALA A 146 96.27 8.67 -1.95
N SER A 147 96.19 7.49 -1.35
CA SER A 147 96.63 7.20 0.02
C SER A 147 97.99 6.52 0.07
N ALA A 148 98.42 5.85 -1.02
CA ALA A 148 99.74 5.25 -1.14
C ALA A 148 100.19 5.18 -2.61
N VAL A 149 101.49 5.29 -2.85
CA VAL A 149 102.13 4.98 -4.13
C VAL A 149 103.27 4.01 -3.87
N ARG A 150 103.35 2.93 -4.64
CA ARG A 150 104.41 1.92 -4.51
C ARG A 150 105.19 1.78 -5.80
N PHE A 151 106.50 1.62 -5.70
CA PHE A 151 107.38 1.18 -6.78
C PHE A 151 107.72 -0.28 -6.51
N GLY A 152 107.12 -1.20 -7.26
CA GLY A 152 107.09 -2.62 -6.92
C GLY A 152 106.35 -2.84 -5.60
N SER A 153 107.00 -3.50 -4.64
CA SER A 153 106.48 -3.71 -3.29
C SER A 153 106.79 -2.55 -2.33
N THR A 154 107.71 -1.64 -2.67
CA THR A 154 108.23 -0.61 -1.76
C THR A 154 107.40 0.67 -1.80
N LEU A 155 107.02 1.19 -0.63
CA LEU A 155 106.24 2.42 -0.51
C LEU A 155 107.10 3.66 -0.81
N ALA A 156 106.61 4.53 -1.67
CA ALA A 156 107.24 5.82 -1.95
C ALA A 156 106.99 6.81 -0.82
N THR A 157 107.94 7.72 -0.59
CA THR A 157 107.83 8.77 0.43
C THR A 157 107.48 10.13 -0.18
N GLY A 158 107.05 11.09 0.64
CA GLY A 158 106.77 12.45 0.18
C GLY A 158 105.56 12.59 -0.75
N LEU A 159 104.54 11.73 -0.59
CA LEU A 159 103.30 11.79 -1.37
C LEU A 159 102.62 13.14 -1.20
N THR A 160 102.62 13.91 -2.28
CA THR A 160 102.03 15.25 -2.36
C THR A 160 101.04 15.27 -3.52
N ARG A 161 99.77 15.56 -3.25
CA ARG A 161 98.74 15.67 -4.28
C ARG A 161 98.85 17.03 -4.95
N LEU A 162 99.17 17.03 -6.24
CA LEU A 162 99.34 18.27 -7.00
C LEU A 162 98.01 18.73 -7.63
N SER A 163 97.20 17.78 -8.07
CA SER A 163 95.86 18.03 -8.61
C SER A 163 95.00 16.77 -8.50
N ALA A 164 93.75 16.83 -9.00
CA ALA A 164 92.89 15.65 -9.04
C ALA A 164 93.42 14.50 -9.92
N GLN A 165 94.38 14.81 -10.80
CA GLN A 165 94.96 13.90 -11.78
C GLN A 165 96.48 13.71 -11.63
N GLN A 166 97.11 14.38 -10.67
CA GLN A 166 98.57 14.34 -10.50
C GLN A 166 98.98 14.21 -9.03
N VAL A 167 99.86 13.26 -8.75
CA VAL A 167 100.51 13.09 -7.45
C VAL A 167 102.03 13.05 -7.62
N ARG A 168 102.75 13.71 -6.73
CA ARG A 168 104.21 13.74 -6.67
C ARG A 168 104.70 12.88 -5.52
N VAL A 169 105.73 12.07 -5.76
CA VAL A 169 106.37 11.23 -4.75
C VAL A 169 107.89 11.27 -4.92
N SER A 170 108.62 10.80 -3.92
CA SER A 170 110.05 10.52 -4.03
C SER A 170 110.27 9.02 -4.21
N VAL A 171 111.02 8.66 -5.24
CA VAL A 171 111.35 7.28 -5.59
C VAL A 171 112.15 6.68 -4.43
N PRO A 172 111.69 5.55 -3.84
CA PRO A 172 112.39 4.92 -2.74
C PRO A 172 113.75 4.36 -3.20
N ALA A 173 114.70 4.16 -2.29
CA ALA A 173 115.94 3.45 -2.62
C ALA A 173 115.63 1.98 -2.94
N ALA A 174 116.37 1.39 -3.88
CA ALA A 174 116.20 -0.01 -4.28
C ALA A 174 117.51 -0.78 -4.15
N ARG A 175 117.43 -2.02 -3.66
CA ARG A 175 118.61 -2.86 -3.39
C ARG A 175 119.24 -3.46 -4.64
N VAL A 176 118.50 -3.55 -5.76
CA VAL A 176 118.93 -4.19 -7.01
C VAL A 176 118.48 -3.33 -8.19
N ALA A 177 119.31 -3.23 -9.24
CA ALA A 177 118.96 -2.58 -10.49
C ALA A 177 117.99 -3.46 -11.32
N GLY A 178 116.95 -2.88 -11.91
CA GLY A 178 115.93 -3.63 -12.65
C GLY A 178 114.56 -2.93 -12.74
N PRO A 179 113.63 -3.44 -13.58
CA PRO A 179 112.30 -2.87 -13.76
C PRO A 179 111.33 -3.22 -12.62
N VAL A 180 110.46 -2.28 -12.25
CA VAL A 180 109.36 -2.42 -11.29
C VAL A 180 108.11 -1.71 -11.80
N ASP A 181 106.94 -2.15 -11.35
CA ASP A 181 105.66 -1.49 -11.65
C ASP A 181 105.29 -0.47 -10.59
N VAL A 182 104.78 0.69 -11.02
CA VAL A 182 104.31 1.75 -10.13
C VAL A 182 102.79 1.67 -9.96
N ARG A 183 102.31 1.55 -8.72
CA ARG A 183 100.86 1.45 -8.43
C ARG A 183 100.42 2.50 -7.43
N VAL A 184 99.21 3.01 -7.61
CA VAL A 184 98.58 4.00 -6.73
C VAL A 184 97.34 3.41 -6.08
N THR A 185 97.23 3.54 -4.76
CA THR A 185 96.07 3.11 -3.99
C THR A 185 95.23 4.32 -3.59
N THR A 186 93.91 4.20 -3.74
CA THR A 186 92.89 5.16 -3.31
C THR A 186 91.75 4.40 -2.62
N PRO A 187 90.77 5.08 -1.98
CA PRO A 187 89.56 4.43 -1.48
C PRO A 187 88.78 3.65 -2.55
N GLY A 188 88.89 4.04 -3.84
CA GLY A 188 88.29 3.33 -4.97
C GLY A 188 89.02 2.05 -5.40
N GLY A 189 90.20 1.77 -4.84
CA GLY A 189 91.02 0.59 -5.15
C GLY A 189 92.48 0.92 -5.48
N THR A 190 93.27 -0.12 -5.82
CA THR A 190 94.66 0.02 -6.28
C THR A 190 94.74 -0.09 -7.79
N SER A 191 95.47 0.83 -8.44
CA SER A 191 95.64 0.84 -9.89
C SER A 191 96.27 -0.44 -10.42
N VAL A 192 95.84 -0.87 -11.60
CA VAL A 192 96.47 -1.96 -12.35
C VAL A 192 97.81 -1.52 -12.94
N ALA A 193 98.78 -2.42 -13.03
CA ALA A 193 100.05 -2.14 -13.70
C ALA A 193 99.87 -2.20 -15.22
N THR A 194 100.36 -1.18 -15.90
CA THR A 194 100.36 -1.06 -17.37
C THR A 194 101.77 -0.71 -17.86
N SER A 195 101.98 -0.72 -19.18
CA SER A 195 103.25 -0.25 -19.76
C SER A 195 103.57 1.21 -19.40
N ALA A 196 102.55 2.03 -19.11
CA ALA A 196 102.71 3.41 -18.68
C ALA A 196 103.26 3.55 -17.25
N THR A 197 103.19 2.49 -16.43
CA THR A 197 103.63 2.48 -15.03
C THR A 197 104.97 1.78 -14.78
N ARG A 198 105.67 1.36 -15.84
CA ARG A 198 106.97 0.67 -15.70
C ARG A 198 108.09 1.66 -15.40
N PHE A 199 108.86 1.38 -14.36
CA PHE A 199 109.96 2.22 -13.85
C PHE A 199 111.22 1.36 -13.62
N SER A 200 112.44 1.87 -13.86
CA SER A 200 113.68 1.06 -13.82
C SER A 200 114.78 1.65 -12.92
N TYR A 201 115.41 0.82 -12.09
CA TYR A 201 116.58 1.22 -11.29
C TYR A 201 117.91 0.92 -12.02
N THR A 202 118.87 1.86 -12.01
CA THR A 202 120.22 1.73 -12.61
C THR A 202 121.36 1.72 -11.56
N ALA A 203 122.46 1.00 -11.84
CA ALA A 203 123.62 0.89 -10.93
C ALA A 203 124.60 2.08 -11.06
N ILE A 204 125.34 2.39 -9.98
CA ILE A 204 126.33 3.47 -9.93
C ILE A 204 127.71 2.90 -10.32
N THR A 205 128.40 3.47 -11.32
CA THR A 205 129.76 3.07 -11.73
C THR A 205 130.80 4.16 -11.46
N THR A 206 131.97 3.75 -10.96
CA THR A 206 133.15 4.59 -10.62
C THR A 206 134.36 4.13 -11.45
N PRO A 207 135.23 5.03 -11.97
CA PRO A 207 136.54 4.61 -12.50
C PRO A 207 137.76 5.30 -11.85
N THR A 208 138.84 4.51 -11.70
CA THR A 208 140.21 4.81 -11.24
C THR A 208 141.20 5.06 -12.40
N THR A 209 142.41 5.50 -12.05
CA THR A 209 143.46 6.26 -12.80
C THR A 209 144.55 5.46 -13.54
N THR A 210 145.20 6.05 -14.60
CA THR A 210 146.62 5.83 -15.02
C THR A 210 147.28 7.06 -15.72
N THR A 211 148.39 7.57 -15.11
CA THR A 211 149.69 8.19 -15.56
C THR A 211 149.89 9.10 -16.84
N PRO A 212 150.99 9.91 -17.00
CA PRO A 212 150.95 11.40 -17.00
C PRO A 212 151.56 12.14 -18.23
N ALA A 213 151.20 13.43 -18.44
CA ALA A 213 151.94 14.44 -19.24
C ALA A 213 151.35 15.88 -19.06
N PRO A 214 151.91 16.95 -19.66
CA PRO A 214 152.80 18.00 -19.13
C PRO A 214 152.11 19.17 -18.36
N VAL A 215 152.89 19.87 -17.53
CA VAL A 215 152.45 21.00 -16.67
C VAL A 215 151.98 22.21 -17.50
N THR A 216 150.74 22.63 -17.28
CA THR A 216 150.04 23.71 -18.00
C THR A 216 149.26 24.58 -17.00
N LYS A 217 149.12 25.89 -17.28
CA LYS A 217 148.49 26.89 -16.38
C LYS A 217 147.07 26.46 -15.90
N PRO A 218 146.63 26.90 -14.71
CA PRO A 218 145.27 26.65 -14.21
C PRO A 218 144.21 27.35 -15.08
N ALA A 219 143.00 26.79 -15.15
CA ALA A 219 141.87 27.37 -15.89
C ALA A 219 140.62 27.42 -15.01
N VAL A 220 139.92 28.56 -14.99
CA VAL A 220 138.64 28.71 -14.28
C VAL A 220 137.51 28.63 -15.29
N SER A 221 136.64 27.62 -15.17
CA SER A 221 135.55 27.36 -16.12
C SER A 221 134.19 27.83 -15.63
N SER A 222 133.97 27.98 -14.32
CA SER A 222 132.73 28.57 -13.79
C SER A 222 132.86 29.04 -12.34
N LEU A 223 131.87 29.84 -11.91
CA LEU A 223 131.69 30.34 -10.55
C LEU A 223 130.31 29.91 -10.03
N SER A 224 130.20 29.49 -8.77
CA SER A 224 128.92 29.13 -8.14
C SER A 224 127.97 30.30 -7.99
N VAL A 225 128.51 31.52 -7.93
CA VAL A 225 127.79 32.78 -8.01
C VAL A 225 128.57 33.73 -8.90
N SER A 226 127.88 34.38 -9.82
CA SER A 226 128.49 35.35 -10.77
C SER A 226 128.40 36.80 -10.30
N ALA A 227 127.91 37.03 -9.07
CA ALA A 227 127.83 38.36 -8.47
C ALA A 227 127.80 38.29 -6.93
N GLY A 228 128.20 39.38 -6.28
CA GLY A 228 128.10 39.55 -4.83
C GLY A 228 128.36 40.99 -4.38
N PRO A 229 128.36 41.26 -3.05
CA PRO A 229 128.39 42.60 -2.51
C PRO A 229 129.75 43.29 -2.71
N VAL A 230 129.76 44.60 -2.95
CA VAL A 230 130.99 45.45 -2.97
C VAL A 230 131.88 45.31 -1.73
N ARG A 231 131.32 44.93 -0.57
CA ARG A 231 132.09 44.67 0.66
C ARG A 231 132.81 43.32 0.68
N GLY A 232 132.56 42.44 -0.29
CA GLY A 232 133.06 41.07 -0.31
C GLY A 232 132.47 40.20 0.81
N GLY A 233 133.11 39.07 1.09
CA GLY A 233 132.77 38.16 2.19
C GLY A 233 131.83 37.01 1.81
N ASN A 234 131.20 37.06 0.65
CA ASN A 234 130.45 35.92 0.13
C ASN A 234 131.41 34.83 -0.37
N VAL A 235 130.99 33.57 -0.18
CA VAL A 235 131.78 32.43 -0.62
C VAL A 235 131.40 32.04 -2.04
N VAL A 236 132.40 31.97 -2.90
CA VAL A 236 132.30 31.58 -4.31
C VAL A 236 133.04 30.25 -4.47
N THR A 237 132.37 29.23 -5.02
CA THR A 237 133.05 28.01 -5.45
C THR A 237 133.43 28.16 -6.91
N LEU A 238 134.72 28.12 -7.20
CA LEU A 238 135.28 28.10 -8.53
C LEU A 238 135.33 26.64 -9.00
N THR A 239 134.86 26.39 -10.20
CA THR A 239 135.12 25.13 -10.91
C THR A 239 136.05 25.40 -12.08
N GLY A 240 136.94 24.47 -12.35
CA GLY A 240 138.00 24.63 -13.33
C GLY A 240 138.91 23.42 -13.41
N GLN A 241 140.16 23.64 -13.79
CA GLN A 241 141.17 22.60 -13.91
C GLN A 241 142.48 23.08 -13.30
N ARG A 242 143.21 22.14 -12.69
CA ARG A 242 144.58 22.30 -12.14
C ARG A 242 144.68 23.30 -10.97
N PHE A 243 143.76 23.24 -10.03
CA PHE A 243 143.76 24.09 -8.82
C PHE A 243 144.60 23.55 -7.66
N THR A 244 145.15 22.33 -7.76
CA THR A 244 146.09 21.80 -6.76
C THR A 244 147.34 22.70 -6.69
N GLY A 245 147.76 23.10 -5.49
CA GLY A 245 148.89 24.01 -5.30
C GLY A 245 148.56 25.49 -5.56
N THR A 246 147.29 25.90 -5.49
CA THR A 246 146.89 27.31 -5.57
C THR A 246 147.54 28.13 -4.44
N ARG A 247 148.15 29.26 -4.81
CA ARG A 247 148.77 30.22 -3.88
C ARG A 247 147.89 31.44 -3.63
N THR A 248 147.19 31.92 -4.66
CA THR A 248 146.39 33.15 -4.59
C THR A 248 145.23 33.08 -5.56
N VAL A 249 144.08 33.60 -5.15
CA VAL A 249 142.93 33.84 -6.04
C VAL A 249 142.73 35.34 -6.15
N TRP A 250 142.51 35.84 -7.35
CA TRP A 250 142.38 37.26 -7.67
C TRP A 250 140.97 37.58 -8.13
N PHE A 251 140.38 38.63 -7.58
CA PHE A 251 139.11 39.21 -8.03
C PHE A 251 139.41 40.61 -8.59
N GLY A 252 139.57 40.75 -9.91
CA GLY A 252 139.74 42.07 -10.53
C GLY A 252 140.98 42.84 -10.10
N GLY A 253 142.03 42.14 -9.64
CA GLY A 253 143.24 42.75 -9.08
C GLY A 253 143.30 42.69 -7.54
N ALA A 254 142.18 42.45 -6.86
CA ALA A 254 142.19 42.19 -5.41
C ALA A 254 142.55 40.73 -5.12
N ALA A 255 143.72 40.50 -4.50
CA ALA A 255 144.14 39.16 -4.07
C ALA A 255 143.41 38.72 -2.80
N THR A 256 143.06 37.43 -2.73
CA THR A 256 142.61 36.77 -1.50
C THR A 256 143.35 35.45 -1.31
N THR A 257 143.82 35.24 -0.08
CA THR A 257 144.40 33.97 0.39
C THR A 257 143.37 33.12 1.15
N ARG A 258 142.16 33.65 1.37
CA ARG A 258 141.06 32.93 2.04
C ARG A 258 140.34 32.01 1.06
N PHE A 259 140.96 30.89 0.75
CA PHE A 259 140.36 29.82 -0.03
C PHE A 259 140.73 28.43 0.49
N THR A 260 139.90 27.45 0.13
CA THR A 260 140.14 26.03 0.34
C THR A 260 140.11 25.35 -1.02
N VAL A 261 141.20 24.68 -1.40
CA VAL A 261 141.21 23.81 -2.59
C VAL A 261 140.46 22.54 -2.23
N LEU A 262 139.33 22.28 -2.88
CA LEU A 262 138.50 21.11 -2.61
C LEU A 262 138.95 19.91 -3.46
N SER A 263 139.40 20.17 -4.69
CA SER A 263 139.97 19.18 -5.60
C SER A 263 140.87 19.87 -6.64
N SER A 264 141.50 19.10 -7.53
CA SER A 264 142.23 19.65 -8.67
C SER A 264 141.33 20.45 -9.64
N THR A 265 140.01 20.37 -9.51
CA THR A 265 139.02 21.05 -10.38
C THR A 265 138.08 21.98 -9.62
N SER A 266 138.20 22.11 -8.30
CA SER A 266 137.27 22.90 -7.48
C SER A 266 137.95 23.61 -6.32
N LEU A 267 137.60 24.87 -6.12
CA LEU A 267 138.16 25.73 -5.08
C LEU A 267 137.07 26.59 -4.45
N ARG A 268 136.96 26.61 -3.13
CA ARG A 268 136.02 27.46 -2.39
C ARG A 268 136.74 28.69 -1.88
N VAL A 269 136.43 29.88 -2.39
CA VAL A 269 137.10 31.15 -2.03
C VAL A 269 136.11 32.12 -1.40
N THR A 270 136.58 32.91 -0.45
CA THR A 270 135.84 34.07 0.06
C THR A 270 136.24 35.30 -0.75
N ALA A 271 135.28 35.90 -1.47
CA ALA A 271 135.54 37.07 -2.31
C ALA A 271 136.02 38.26 -1.44
N PRO A 272 137.10 38.97 -1.81
CA PRO A 272 137.54 40.16 -1.10
C PRO A 272 136.60 41.35 -1.37
N ALA A 273 136.76 42.45 -0.63
CA ALA A 273 136.05 43.70 -0.93
C ALA A 273 136.57 44.31 -2.25
N HIS A 274 135.66 44.88 -3.05
CA HIS A 274 135.99 45.51 -4.33
C HIS A 274 134.90 46.54 -4.72
N PRO A 275 135.25 47.69 -5.31
CA PRO A 275 134.27 48.64 -5.85
C PRO A 275 133.29 48.00 -6.85
N ALA A 276 132.12 48.60 -7.05
CA ALA A 276 131.12 48.06 -7.97
C ALA A 276 131.65 48.01 -9.40
N ALA A 277 131.87 46.81 -9.92
CA ALA A 277 132.45 46.57 -11.24
C ALA A 277 132.22 45.11 -11.66
N LEU A 278 132.25 44.86 -12.97
CA LEU A 278 132.40 43.51 -13.51
C LEU A 278 133.89 43.20 -13.62
N ILE A 279 134.34 42.17 -12.90
CA ILE A 279 135.74 41.76 -12.87
C ILE A 279 135.91 40.30 -13.30
N ASN A 280 137.14 39.85 -13.56
CA ASN A 280 137.45 38.44 -13.78
C ASN A 280 138.11 37.83 -12.56
N VAL A 281 137.74 36.59 -12.22
CA VAL A 281 138.33 35.81 -11.14
C VAL A 281 139.43 34.91 -11.69
N LYS A 282 140.66 35.07 -11.19
CA LYS A 282 141.84 34.31 -11.63
C LYS A 282 142.45 33.49 -10.50
N VAL A 283 143.04 32.35 -10.82
CA VAL A 283 143.72 31.46 -9.87
C VAL A 283 145.21 31.38 -10.25
N THR A 284 146.10 31.52 -9.26
CA THR A 284 147.55 31.40 -9.45
C THR A 284 148.07 30.14 -8.76
N THR A 285 148.73 29.27 -9.52
CA THR A 285 149.51 28.12 -9.01
C THR A 285 150.99 28.29 -9.36
N ALA A 286 151.86 27.35 -8.94
CA ALA A 286 153.26 27.32 -9.36
C ALA A 286 153.46 27.27 -10.89
N ALA A 287 152.48 26.78 -11.66
CA ALA A 287 152.52 26.76 -13.12
C ALA A 287 152.11 28.10 -13.78
N GLY A 288 151.67 29.11 -12.99
CA GLY A 288 151.28 30.44 -13.45
C GLY A 288 149.83 30.83 -13.09
N THR A 289 149.41 32.01 -13.56
CA THR A 289 148.05 32.54 -13.33
C THR A 289 147.12 32.22 -14.50
N SER A 290 145.87 31.84 -14.20
CA SER A 290 144.84 31.54 -15.19
C SER A 290 144.47 32.77 -16.05
N SER A 291 144.24 32.57 -17.34
CA SER A 291 143.80 33.62 -18.26
C SER A 291 142.39 34.13 -17.93
N PRO A 292 142.09 35.43 -18.16
CA PRO A 292 140.72 35.94 -18.05
C PRO A 292 139.81 35.28 -19.11
N TRP A 293 138.56 34.94 -18.73
CA TRP A 293 137.56 34.34 -19.62
C TRP A 293 136.16 34.79 -19.21
N SER A 294 135.22 35.01 -20.13
CA SER A 294 133.85 35.44 -19.79
C SER A 294 133.14 34.53 -18.76
N ALA A 295 133.50 33.25 -18.71
CA ALA A 295 132.97 32.29 -17.74
C ALA A 295 133.50 32.45 -16.30
N ASN A 296 134.55 33.27 -16.09
CA ASN A 296 135.08 33.64 -14.78
C ASN A 296 134.78 35.11 -14.41
N ALA A 297 133.81 35.74 -15.07
CA ALA A 297 133.33 37.07 -14.73
C ALA A 297 132.49 37.07 -13.44
N TYR A 298 132.78 38.02 -12.54
CA TYR A 298 132.11 38.20 -11.27
C TYR A 298 131.77 39.69 -11.08
N ALA A 299 130.49 39.99 -10.85
CA ALA A 299 130.02 41.36 -10.66
C ALA A 299 129.97 41.74 -9.17
N TYR A 300 130.69 42.78 -8.79
CA TYR A 300 130.48 43.45 -7.51
C TYR A 300 129.32 44.43 -7.63
N GLU A 301 128.25 44.17 -6.90
CA GLU A 301 127.01 44.94 -6.93
C GLU A 301 126.77 45.68 -5.60
N ALA A 302 126.23 46.89 -5.69
CA ALA A 302 125.80 47.65 -4.51
C ALA A 302 124.49 47.07 -3.94
N VAL A 303 124.26 47.29 -2.64
CA VAL A 303 122.97 46.94 -2.03
C VAL A 303 121.82 47.75 -2.66
N PRO A 304 120.65 47.15 -2.90
CA PRO A 304 119.53 47.85 -3.52
C PRO A 304 118.94 48.89 -2.57
N THR A 305 118.39 49.98 -3.10
CA THR A 305 117.62 50.96 -2.33
C THR A 305 116.16 50.98 -2.76
N ILE A 306 115.25 51.26 -1.82
CA ILE A 306 113.81 51.46 -2.10
C ILE A 306 113.48 52.90 -1.75
N THR A 307 113.00 53.65 -2.74
CA THR A 307 112.65 55.07 -2.62
C THR A 307 111.15 55.29 -2.44
N SER A 308 110.30 54.41 -2.97
CA SER A 308 108.85 54.45 -2.78
C SER A 308 108.19 53.09 -3.05
N LEU A 309 106.99 52.90 -2.51
CA LEU A 309 106.09 51.81 -2.87
C LEU A 309 104.64 52.30 -3.03
N TRP A 310 103.91 51.76 -4.01
CA TRP A 310 102.51 52.12 -4.25
C TRP A 310 101.70 50.97 -4.85
N PRO A 311 100.46 50.69 -4.37
CA PRO A 311 99.84 51.29 -3.19
C PRO A 311 100.57 50.94 -1.90
N ALA A 312 100.51 51.82 -0.89
CA ALA A 312 101.20 51.64 0.40
C ALA A 312 100.43 50.79 1.43
N ALA A 313 99.27 50.26 1.05
CA ALA A 313 98.45 49.42 1.90
C ALA A 313 97.59 48.45 1.09
N GLY A 314 97.16 47.36 1.73
CA GLY A 314 96.20 46.41 1.17
C GLY A 314 95.65 45.44 2.21
N GLY A 315 94.89 44.45 1.74
CA GLY A 315 94.18 43.51 2.60
C GLY A 315 95.11 42.47 3.24
N THR A 316 94.77 42.01 4.46
CA THR A 316 95.47 40.92 5.17
C THR A 316 95.53 39.59 4.39
N GLY A 317 94.59 39.36 3.46
CA GLY A 317 94.61 38.21 2.55
C GLY A 317 95.72 38.23 1.49
N GLY A 318 96.46 39.34 1.34
CA GLY A 318 97.45 39.51 0.28
C GLY A 318 96.85 39.65 -1.11
N GLY A 319 97.69 39.60 -2.14
CA GLY A 319 97.28 39.66 -3.55
C GLY A 319 97.33 41.05 -4.18
N THR A 320 97.53 42.11 -3.40
CA THR A 320 97.73 43.47 -3.93
C THR A 320 99.03 43.54 -4.73
N VAL A 321 98.96 44.00 -5.97
CA VAL A 321 100.15 44.28 -6.78
C VAL A 321 100.71 45.64 -6.35
N VAL A 322 101.90 45.62 -5.77
CA VAL A 322 102.65 46.78 -5.27
C VAL A 322 103.78 47.08 -6.23
N THR A 323 103.88 48.32 -6.68
CA THR A 323 105.01 48.82 -7.46
C THR A 323 106.05 49.39 -6.50
N LEU A 324 107.27 48.86 -6.53
CA LEU A 324 108.43 49.35 -5.77
C LEU A 324 109.34 50.13 -6.71
N SER A 325 109.78 51.31 -6.30
CA SER A 325 110.73 52.14 -7.06
C SER A 325 112.01 52.37 -6.25
N GLY A 326 113.17 52.37 -6.89
CA GLY A 326 114.46 52.50 -6.21
C GLY A 326 115.66 52.34 -7.14
N THR A 327 116.83 51.96 -6.60
CA THR A 327 118.06 51.70 -7.39
C THR A 327 118.61 50.30 -7.12
N GLY A 328 119.33 49.74 -8.09
CA GLY A 328 119.95 48.41 -7.96
C GLY A 328 118.96 47.24 -8.01
N LEU A 329 117.78 47.41 -8.63
CA LEU A 329 116.70 46.40 -8.58
C LEU A 329 116.75 45.36 -9.71
N THR A 330 117.64 45.53 -10.70
CA THR A 330 117.74 44.73 -11.94
C THR A 330 117.86 43.23 -11.69
N ARG A 331 118.49 42.81 -10.59
CA ARG A 331 118.71 41.39 -10.25
C ARG A 331 118.01 40.97 -8.95
N ALA A 332 116.89 41.63 -8.62
CA ALA A 332 116.09 41.26 -7.47
C ALA A 332 115.62 39.79 -7.58
N THR A 333 115.98 38.97 -6.57
CA THR A 333 115.65 37.54 -6.50
C THR A 333 114.48 37.27 -5.58
N SER A 334 114.24 38.14 -4.59
CA SER A 334 113.08 38.06 -3.71
C SER A 334 112.76 39.43 -3.09
N VAL A 335 111.49 39.59 -2.69
CA VAL A 335 111.03 40.73 -1.90
C VAL A 335 110.34 40.20 -0.65
N ARG A 336 110.64 40.78 0.50
CA ARG A 336 110.05 40.40 1.79
C ARG A 336 109.16 41.52 2.30
N PHE A 337 107.95 41.17 2.72
CA PHE A 337 107.04 42.02 3.48
C PHE A 337 107.10 41.54 4.94
N GLY A 338 107.84 42.27 5.78
CA GLY A 338 108.23 41.81 7.12
C GLY A 338 109.08 40.54 7.04
N THR A 339 108.60 39.46 7.65
CA THR A 339 109.24 38.14 7.60
C THR A 339 108.79 37.29 6.40
N THR A 340 107.71 37.68 5.71
CA THR A 340 107.08 36.88 4.66
C THR A 340 107.65 37.24 3.28
N THR A 341 108.26 36.24 2.62
CA THR A 341 108.86 36.41 1.29
C THR A 341 107.83 36.20 0.17
N THR A 342 107.82 37.08 -0.83
CA THR A 342 107.15 36.87 -2.11
C THR A 342 108.17 36.63 -3.22
N THR A 343 107.93 35.60 -4.02
CA THR A 343 108.70 35.27 -5.23
C THR A 343 108.02 35.77 -6.50
N LYS A 344 106.81 36.32 -6.38
CA LYS A 344 106.06 36.94 -7.50
C LYS A 344 106.58 38.36 -7.76
N VAL A 345 107.82 38.43 -8.25
CA VAL A 345 108.53 39.67 -8.56
C VAL A 345 108.65 39.82 -10.08
N VAL A 346 107.99 40.83 -10.63
CA VAL A 346 108.10 41.23 -12.03
C VAL A 346 109.06 42.41 -12.11
N ARG A 347 110.19 42.22 -12.80
CA ARG A 347 111.15 43.29 -13.06
C ARG A 347 110.63 44.16 -14.19
N VAL A 348 110.46 45.45 -13.93
CA VAL A 348 109.97 46.42 -14.93
C VAL A 348 111.14 47.18 -15.53
N SER A 349 112.09 47.63 -14.70
CA SER A 349 113.31 48.32 -15.12
C SER A 349 114.41 48.13 -14.07
N ALA A 350 115.59 48.72 -14.29
CA ALA A 350 116.65 48.76 -13.29
C ALA A 350 116.25 49.48 -11.98
N THR A 351 115.18 50.29 -12.02
CA THR A 351 114.69 51.12 -10.92
C THR A 351 113.28 50.78 -10.46
N THR A 352 112.61 49.78 -11.05
CA THR A 352 111.21 49.47 -10.74
C THR A 352 110.91 47.97 -10.72
N LEU A 353 110.21 47.52 -9.66
CA LEU A 353 109.65 46.18 -9.52
C LEU A 353 108.13 46.25 -9.33
N ARG A 354 107.40 45.28 -9.89
CA ARG A 354 106.02 44.98 -9.50
C ARG A 354 106.01 43.69 -8.72
N VAL A 355 105.50 43.73 -7.48
CA VAL A 355 105.48 42.57 -6.59
C VAL A 355 104.07 42.31 -6.10
N THR A 356 103.69 41.06 -5.95
CA THR A 356 102.41 40.73 -5.30
C THR A 356 102.64 40.58 -3.80
N ALA A 357 101.98 41.43 -3.00
CA ALA A 357 102.04 41.37 -1.54
C ALA A 357 101.52 40.01 -1.05
N PRO A 358 102.26 39.27 -0.21
CA PRO A 358 101.79 38.02 0.36
C PRO A 358 100.70 38.28 1.42
N ALA A 359 99.97 37.24 1.82
CA ALA A 359 99.06 37.31 2.95
C ALA A 359 99.84 37.56 4.26
N HIS A 360 99.33 38.42 5.13
CA HIS A 360 99.96 38.81 6.38
C HIS A 360 98.91 39.27 7.39
N ALA A 361 99.22 39.12 8.70
CA ALA A 361 98.38 39.66 9.76
C ALA A 361 98.25 41.20 9.65
N ALA A 362 97.20 41.77 10.25
CA ALA A 362 97.00 43.21 10.26
C ALA A 362 98.17 43.92 10.96
N GLY A 363 98.61 45.04 10.40
CA GLY A 363 99.77 45.79 10.90
C GLY A 363 100.64 46.36 9.78
N THR A 364 101.57 47.23 10.13
CA THR A 364 102.53 47.80 9.17
C THR A 364 103.80 46.97 9.19
N VAL A 365 104.29 46.57 8.01
CA VAL A 365 105.54 45.84 7.87
C VAL A 365 106.51 46.59 6.96
N ASP A 366 107.80 46.42 7.19
CA ASP A 366 108.82 46.92 6.27
C ASP A 366 108.97 45.98 5.07
N VAL A 367 109.21 46.56 3.90
CA VAL A 367 109.43 45.86 2.63
C VAL A 367 110.91 45.93 2.28
N ARG A 368 111.52 44.77 2.02
CA ARG A 368 112.93 44.68 1.62
C ARG A 368 113.10 43.92 0.32
N VAL A 369 114.04 44.37 -0.51
CA VAL A 369 114.43 43.69 -1.74
C VAL A 369 115.81 43.07 -1.54
N SER A 370 115.96 41.80 -1.92
CA SER A 370 117.24 41.10 -1.92
C SER A 370 117.74 40.90 -3.35
N THR A 371 119.01 41.22 -3.57
CA THR A 371 119.75 41.07 -4.84
C THR A 371 121.09 40.39 -4.53
N PRO A 372 121.86 39.96 -5.54
CA PRO A 372 123.23 39.49 -5.31
C PRO A 372 124.13 40.52 -4.58
N GLY A 373 123.91 41.83 -4.78
CA GLY A 373 124.60 42.89 -4.06
C GLY A 373 124.22 43.02 -2.57
N GLY A 374 123.20 42.30 -2.11
CA GLY A 374 122.72 42.27 -0.73
C GLY A 374 121.24 42.66 -0.59
N THR A 375 120.81 42.93 0.64
CA THR A 375 119.41 43.26 0.97
C THR A 375 119.28 44.74 1.30
N SER A 376 118.22 45.40 0.80
CA SER A 376 117.97 46.81 1.04
C SER A 376 117.82 47.16 2.52
N ALA A 377 118.18 48.38 2.89
CA ALA A 377 118.00 48.93 4.24
C ALA A 377 116.51 49.09 4.61
N LEU A 378 116.20 49.23 5.90
CA LEU A 378 114.88 49.65 6.37
C LEU A 378 114.72 51.14 6.14
N THR A 379 113.61 51.53 5.52
CA THR A 379 113.25 52.94 5.37
C THR A 379 111.77 53.10 5.68
N SER A 380 111.39 54.26 6.21
CA SER A 380 109.98 54.61 6.41
C SER A 380 109.17 54.65 5.11
N ARG A 381 109.85 54.89 3.97
CA ARG A 381 109.28 54.91 2.61
C ARG A 381 109.01 53.52 2.02
N ALA A 382 109.55 52.47 2.64
CA ALA A 382 109.36 51.08 2.26
C ALA A 382 108.47 50.34 3.26
N ARG A 383 107.42 50.98 3.78
CA ARG A 383 106.45 50.35 4.70
C ARG A 383 105.13 50.08 4.02
N TYR A 384 104.59 48.88 4.25
CA TYR A 384 103.32 48.45 3.70
C TYR A 384 102.35 48.08 4.82
N ALA A 385 101.15 48.69 4.81
CA ALA A 385 100.14 48.45 5.83
C ALA A 385 99.12 47.38 5.40
N TYR A 386 98.98 46.35 6.23
CA TYR A 386 97.94 45.35 6.11
C TYR A 386 96.74 45.74 6.99
N ALA A 387 95.57 45.92 6.38
CA ALA A 387 94.32 46.18 7.08
C ALA A 387 93.31 45.05 6.83
N PRO A 388 92.51 44.68 7.84
CA PRO A 388 91.49 43.64 7.67
C PRO A 388 90.32 44.14 6.79
N PRO A 389 89.57 43.23 6.15
CA PRO A 389 88.35 43.57 5.43
C PRO A 389 87.29 44.19 6.36
N PRO A 390 86.26 44.87 5.82
CA PRO A 390 85.15 45.42 6.61
C PRO A 390 84.35 44.31 7.30
N SER A 391 83.61 44.64 8.36
CA SER A 391 82.71 43.71 9.05
C SER A 391 81.30 44.29 9.18
N VAL A 392 80.28 43.49 8.87
CA VAL A 392 78.86 43.84 9.07
C VAL A 392 78.40 43.21 10.37
N GLY A 393 77.97 44.03 11.33
CA GLY A 393 77.53 43.60 12.66
C GLY A 393 76.01 43.45 12.78
N SER A 394 75.23 44.33 12.16
CA SER A 394 73.76 44.22 12.14
C SER A 394 73.11 44.95 10.97
N LEU A 395 71.86 44.56 10.69
CA LEU A 395 70.94 45.21 9.75
C LEU A 395 69.76 45.77 10.54
N SER A 396 69.32 47.00 10.25
CA SER A 396 68.13 47.58 10.90
C SER A 396 66.84 46.82 10.57
N VAL A 397 66.78 46.15 9.42
CA VAL A 397 65.72 45.22 9.01
C VAL A 397 66.35 44.00 8.33
N THR A 398 65.87 42.81 8.67
CA THR A 398 66.44 41.53 8.21
C THR A 398 65.65 40.86 7.09
N ALA A 399 64.57 41.48 6.62
CA ALA A 399 63.75 40.99 5.53
C ALA A 399 63.06 42.12 4.75
N GLY A 400 62.69 41.84 3.49
CA GLY A 400 62.01 42.77 2.60
C GLY A 400 61.41 42.09 1.36
N PRO A 401 60.65 42.83 0.52
CA PRO A 401 60.04 42.29 -0.68
C PRO A 401 61.06 41.84 -1.73
N VAL A 402 60.72 40.77 -2.48
CA VAL A 402 61.46 40.32 -3.69
C VAL A 402 61.70 41.42 -4.74
N ALA A 403 60.81 42.43 -4.80
CA ALA A 403 60.95 43.58 -5.68
C ALA A 403 62.08 44.55 -5.26
N GLY A 404 62.64 44.40 -4.06
CA GLY A 404 63.63 45.31 -3.51
C GLY A 404 63.04 46.63 -3.03
N GLY A 405 63.89 47.63 -2.81
CA GLY A 405 63.49 48.96 -2.35
C GLY A 405 63.48 49.15 -0.83
N THR A 406 63.83 48.11 -0.05
CA THR A 406 63.89 48.23 1.41
C THR A 406 65.09 49.10 1.78
N VAL A 407 64.85 50.22 2.46
CA VAL A 407 65.92 51.06 3.01
C VAL A 407 66.30 50.51 4.39
N LEU A 408 67.58 50.21 4.56
CA LEU A 408 68.11 49.63 5.79
C LEU A 408 69.47 50.22 6.12
N THR A 409 69.75 50.34 7.42
CA THR A 409 71.04 50.78 7.93
C THR A 409 71.86 49.54 8.26
N LEU A 410 73.07 49.46 7.71
CA LEU A 410 74.08 48.48 8.12
C LEU A 410 74.97 49.11 9.18
N THR A 411 75.11 48.44 10.32
CA THR A 411 76.03 48.83 11.38
C THR A 411 77.18 47.82 11.43
N GLY A 412 78.41 48.30 11.54
CA GLY A 412 79.60 47.47 11.45
C GLY A 412 80.90 48.24 11.68
N ALA A 413 81.99 47.82 11.03
CA ALA A 413 83.28 48.49 11.15
C ALA A 413 84.04 48.54 9.82
N ARG A 414 84.86 49.59 9.68
CA ARG A 414 85.76 49.83 8.54
C ARG A 414 85.04 50.00 7.20
N PHE A 415 83.88 50.66 7.22
CA PHE A 415 83.11 51.01 6.01
C PHE A 415 83.63 52.24 5.27
N GLY A 416 84.62 52.95 5.84
CA GLY A 416 85.27 54.07 5.16
C GLY A 416 85.89 53.63 3.82
N GLY A 417 85.53 54.30 2.73
CA GLY A 417 85.96 53.92 1.38
C GLY A 417 85.32 52.64 0.85
N ALA A 418 84.12 52.27 1.32
CA ALA A 418 83.33 51.20 0.72
C ALA A 418 83.01 51.53 -0.75
N THR A 419 83.29 50.57 -1.63
CA THR A 419 83.13 50.71 -3.08
C THR A 419 81.98 49.87 -3.62
N LYS A 420 81.53 48.86 -2.87
CA LYS A 420 80.42 47.99 -3.26
C LYS A 420 79.71 47.45 -2.03
N VAL A 421 78.37 47.40 -2.08
CA VAL A 421 77.55 46.59 -1.18
C VAL A 421 76.76 45.61 -2.02
N THR A 422 76.72 44.33 -1.65
CA THR A 422 75.97 43.31 -2.38
C THR A 422 74.99 42.56 -1.49
N PHE A 423 73.83 42.22 -2.03
CA PHE A 423 72.85 41.28 -1.49
C PHE A 423 72.99 40.00 -2.30
N GLY A 424 73.66 39.00 -1.72
CA GLY A 424 74.19 37.87 -2.48
C GLY A 424 75.22 38.39 -3.50
N THR A 425 74.93 38.19 -4.78
CA THR A 425 75.74 38.69 -5.91
C THR A 425 75.25 40.04 -6.46
N THR A 426 74.05 40.48 -6.08
CA THR A 426 73.41 41.66 -6.66
C THR A 426 73.87 42.94 -5.96
N ALA A 427 74.35 43.92 -6.72
CA ALA A 427 74.82 45.19 -6.18
C ALA A 427 73.66 46.05 -5.66
N ALA A 428 73.86 46.68 -4.51
CA ALA A 428 72.91 47.61 -3.89
C ALA A 428 73.38 49.06 -4.05
N ARG A 429 72.42 49.99 -4.08
CA ARG A 429 72.71 51.41 -3.90
C ARG A 429 72.97 51.67 -2.41
N PHE A 430 74.00 52.45 -2.09
CA PHE A 430 74.33 52.77 -0.70
C PHE A 430 74.96 54.15 -0.56
N THR A 431 74.89 54.69 0.65
CA THR A 431 75.58 55.90 1.08
C THR A 431 76.39 55.57 2.32
N VAL A 432 77.66 55.97 2.33
CA VAL A 432 78.53 55.84 3.51
C VAL A 432 78.20 56.96 4.48
N LEU A 433 77.69 56.62 5.66
CA LEU A 433 77.39 57.61 6.70
C LEU A 433 78.59 57.83 7.63
N SER A 434 79.29 56.75 7.97
CA SER A 434 80.51 56.78 8.80
C SER A 434 81.38 55.55 8.53
N SER A 435 82.51 55.44 9.23
CA SER A 435 83.34 54.23 9.22
C SER A 435 82.65 53.00 9.82
N THR A 436 81.48 53.16 10.46
CA THR A 436 80.72 52.11 11.13
C THR A 436 79.27 51.99 10.66
N SER A 437 78.80 52.87 9.76
CA SER A 437 77.41 52.86 9.29
C SER A 437 77.25 53.14 7.79
N LEU A 438 76.41 52.33 7.13
CA LEU A 438 75.96 52.54 5.75
C LEU A 438 74.44 52.61 5.70
N ARG A 439 73.89 53.55 4.93
CA ARG A 439 72.48 53.49 4.50
C ARG A 439 72.41 52.79 3.15
N VAL A 440 71.67 51.71 3.06
CA VAL A 440 71.61 50.84 1.87
C VAL A 440 70.17 50.67 1.44
N THR A 441 69.93 50.55 0.14
CA THR A 441 68.62 50.12 -0.37
C THR A 441 68.76 48.75 -1.02
N SER A 442 67.98 47.78 -0.54
CA SER A 442 67.99 46.42 -1.06
C SER A 442 67.61 46.43 -2.55
N PRO A 443 68.38 45.78 -3.44
CA PRO A 443 68.00 45.60 -4.84
C PRO A 443 66.84 44.60 -4.97
N ALA A 444 66.28 44.46 -6.17
CA ALA A 444 65.38 43.35 -6.46
C ALA A 444 66.16 42.02 -6.43
N HIS A 445 65.55 40.97 -5.88
CA HIS A 445 66.16 39.65 -5.78
C HIS A 445 65.09 38.56 -5.67
N ALA A 446 65.38 37.36 -6.17
CA ALA A 446 64.49 36.20 -5.99
C ALA A 446 64.28 35.87 -4.50
N ALA A 447 63.15 35.23 -4.18
CA ALA A 447 62.82 34.85 -2.82
C ALA A 447 63.91 33.95 -2.20
N GLY A 448 64.25 34.20 -0.94
CA GLY A 448 65.29 33.46 -0.22
C GLY A 448 66.20 34.35 0.63
N VAL A 449 67.03 33.72 1.44
CA VAL A 449 67.98 34.40 2.33
C VAL A 449 69.31 34.61 1.62
N VAL A 450 69.80 35.85 1.60
CA VAL A 450 71.10 36.20 1.01
C VAL A 450 72.01 36.88 2.01
N SER A 451 73.33 36.75 1.83
CA SER A 451 74.30 37.50 2.62
C SER A 451 74.45 38.92 2.10
N VAL A 452 74.38 39.92 2.99
CA VAL A 452 74.73 41.31 2.71
C VAL A 452 76.21 41.52 2.98
N ARG A 453 76.99 41.89 1.97
CA ARG A 453 78.44 42.06 2.07
C ARG A 453 78.87 43.46 1.64
N VAL A 454 79.88 43.98 2.30
CA VAL A 454 80.50 45.27 1.99
C VAL A 454 81.91 45.02 1.48
N THR A 455 82.29 45.67 0.38
CA THR A 455 83.64 45.61 -0.19
C THR A 455 84.31 46.98 -0.04
N THR A 456 85.54 46.98 0.44
CA THR A 456 86.44 48.13 0.44
C THR A 456 87.73 47.74 -0.30
N LYS A 457 88.66 48.69 -0.45
CA LYS A 457 90.01 48.41 -0.97
C LYS A 457 90.81 47.38 -0.16
N TYR A 458 90.38 47.04 1.06
CA TYR A 458 91.02 46.05 1.92
C TYR A 458 90.40 44.66 1.85
N GLY A 459 89.32 44.49 1.06
CA GLY A 459 88.65 43.21 0.83
C GLY A 459 87.13 43.30 1.05
N THR A 460 86.48 42.14 0.99
CA THR A 460 85.02 41.99 1.17
C THR A 460 84.72 41.39 2.53
N SER A 461 83.70 41.91 3.23
CA SER A 461 83.27 41.39 4.52
C SER A 461 82.87 39.92 4.45
N ALA A 462 83.06 39.20 5.56
CA ALA A 462 82.56 37.83 5.71
C ALA A 462 81.02 37.80 5.65
N ALA A 463 80.45 36.67 5.19
CA ALA A 463 79.04 36.40 5.40
C ALA A 463 78.88 35.80 6.79
N THR A 464 78.03 36.42 7.60
CA THR A 464 77.66 35.95 8.92
C THR A 464 76.14 35.91 9.01
N ALA A 465 75.58 35.21 10.01
CA ALA A 465 74.14 35.22 10.25
C ALA A 465 73.60 36.65 10.47
N ALA A 466 74.37 37.49 11.17
CA ALA A 466 74.04 38.89 11.43
C ALA A 466 74.09 39.78 10.17
N SER A 467 74.64 39.28 9.07
CA SER A 467 74.67 39.95 7.77
C SER A 467 73.79 39.23 6.74
N THR A 468 72.63 38.69 7.15
CA THR A 468 71.68 38.05 6.23
C THR A 468 70.40 38.86 6.07
N PHE A 469 69.87 38.87 4.84
CA PHE A 469 68.62 39.53 4.49
C PHE A 469 67.72 38.55 3.74
N ALA A 470 66.48 38.38 4.21
CA ALA A 470 65.49 37.51 3.57
C ALA A 470 64.63 38.29 2.58
N TYR A 471 64.67 37.87 1.31
CA TYR A 471 63.70 38.31 0.32
C TYR A 471 62.46 37.43 0.42
N GLU A 472 61.37 38.05 0.84
CA GLU A 472 60.08 37.39 1.04
C GLU A 472 59.11 37.85 -0.06
N ALA A 473 58.27 36.94 -0.54
CA ALA A 473 57.18 37.30 -1.43
C ALA A 473 56.09 38.06 -0.65
N VAL A 474 55.34 38.90 -1.36
CA VAL A 474 54.14 39.56 -0.82
C VAL A 474 53.16 38.46 -0.36
N PRO A 475 52.56 38.58 0.84
CA PRO A 475 51.62 37.57 1.32
C PRO A 475 50.36 37.54 0.45
N THR A 476 49.73 36.37 0.36
CA THR A 476 48.42 36.22 -0.28
C THR A 476 47.38 35.75 0.73
N ILE A 477 46.12 36.12 0.50
CA ILE A 477 44.97 35.63 1.26
C ILE A 477 44.11 34.87 0.25
N THR A 478 43.93 33.56 0.49
CA THR A 478 43.11 32.67 -0.34
C THR A 478 41.73 32.42 0.26
N SER A 479 41.57 32.58 1.57
CA SER A 479 40.26 32.54 2.23
C SER A 479 40.30 33.19 3.62
N LEU A 480 39.10 33.53 4.12
CA LEU A 480 38.89 33.97 5.49
C LEU A 480 37.60 33.35 6.03
N THR A 481 37.63 32.82 7.26
CA THR A 481 36.50 32.12 7.86
C THR A 481 36.37 32.46 9.36
N PRO A 482 35.19 32.93 9.82
CA PRO A 482 33.99 33.27 9.04
C PRO A 482 34.19 34.53 8.18
N GLN A 483 33.38 34.70 7.12
CA GLN A 483 33.41 35.88 6.23
C GLN A 483 32.58 37.07 6.69
N THR A 484 31.84 36.90 7.79
CA THR A 484 31.02 37.94 8.39
C THR A 484 31.15 37.95 9.91
N GLY A 485 30.73 39.04 10.55
CA GLY A 485 30.60 39.16 12.00
C GLY A 485 30.04 40.51 12.41
N PRO A 486 29.78 40.75 13.71
CA PRO A 486 29.04 41.92 14.15
C PRO A 486 29.85 43.22 13.99
N PRO A 487 29.20 44.37 13.73
CA PRO A 487 29.85 45.70 13.67
C PRO A 487 30.68 46.07 14.91
N ARG A 488 30.33 45.52 16.08
CA ARG A 488 31.11 45.70 17.32
C ARG A 488 32.49 45.01 17.30
N GLY A 489 32.78 44.18 16.30
CA GLY A 489 34.01 43.38 16.23
C GLY A 489 34.01 42.21 17.21
N GLY A 490 35.18 41.63 17.45
CA GLY A 490 35.38 40.53 18.40
C GLY A 490 35.31 39.12 17.81
N THR A 491 34.96 38.97 16.52
CA THR A 491 34.99 37.68 15.83
C THR A 491 36.42 37.26 15.54
N VAL A 492 36.78 36.03 15.95
CA VAL A 492 38.04 35.39 15.55
C VAL A 492 37.90 34.86 14.11
N VAL A 493 38.62 35.47 13.19
CA VAL A 493 38.65 35.11 11.77
C VAL A 493 39.95 34.36 11.48
N THR A 494 39.84 33.18 10.87
CA THR A 494 40.96 32.41 10.37
C THR A 494 41.25 32.84 8.93
N LEU A 495 42.41 33.44 8.68
CA LEU A 495 42.89 33.78 7.35
C LEU A 495 43.79 32.65 6.85
N THR A 496 43.51 32.16 5.65
CA THR A 496 44.34 31.17 4.95
C THR A 496 45.00 31.81 3.74
N GLY A 497 46.23 31.44 3.44
CA GLY A 497 46.98 32.02 2.33
C GLY A 497 48.43 31.55 2.27
N THR A 498 49.32 32.39 1.75
CA THR A 498 50.77 32.10 1.69
C THR A 498 51.58 33.26 2.25
N GLY A 499 52.78 32.98 2.77
CA GLY A 499 53.69 34.00 3.28
C GLY A 499 53.25 34.64 4.61
N LEU A 500 52.42 33.96 5.41
CA LEU A 500 51.78 34.56 6.58
C LEU A 500 52.60 34.47 7.88
N THR A 501 53.68 33.68 7.91
CA THR A 501 54.50 33.41 9.11
C THR A 501 54.93 34.68 9.84
N ARG A 502 55.23 35.76 9.12
CA ARG A 502 55.76 37.03 9.66
C ARG A 502 54.81 38.22 9.53
N ALA A 503 53.52 37.99 9.37
CA ALA A 503 52.48 39.02 9.33
C ALA A 503 52.53 40.02 10.51
N THR A 504 53.01 41.23 10.34
CA THR A 504 53.14 42.25 11.40
C THR A 504 51.85 43.01 11.68
N ALA A 505 50.93 43.08 10.72
CA ALA A 505 49.63 43.73 10.87
C ALA A 505 48.57 43.07 9.98
N VAL A 506 47.34 43.03 10.46
CA VAL A 506 46.15 42.73 9.63
C VAL A 506 45.21 43.92 9.71
N ARG A 507 44.71 44.38 8.56
CA ARG A 507 43.79 45.51 8.46
C ARG A 507 42.45 45.02 7.94
N PHE A 508 41.37 45.48 8.56
CA PHE A 508 39.99 45.36 8.08
C PHE A 508 39.57 46.76 7.61
N GLY A 509 39.58 46.98 6.30
CA GLY A 509 39.51 48.32 5.73
C GLY A 509 40.72 49.16 6.13
N THR A 510 40.48 50.31 6.77
CA THR A 510 41.53 51.18 7.31
C THR A 510 41.96 50.77 8.73
N THR A 511 41.16 49.98 9.44
CA THR A 511 41.35 49.66 10.87
C THR A 511 42.32 48.50 11.07
N VAL A 512 43.37 48.71 11.86
CA VAL A 512 44.38 47.69 12.20
C VAL A 512 43.88 46.82 13.36
N THR A 513 44.11 45.51 13.28
CA THR A 513 44.09 44.62 14.45
C THR A 513 45.50 44.15 14.80
N THR A 514 45.83 44.19 16.08
CA THR A 514 47.10 43.72 16.65
C THR A 514 46.98 42.34 17.29
N ALA A 515 45.76 41.82 17.46
CA ALA A 515 45.49 40.49 17.99
C ALA A 515 45.69 39.42 16.89
N ILE A 516 46.96 39.15 16.55
CA ILE A 516 47.35 38.21 15.49
C ILE A 516 47.98 36.96 16.12
N VAL A 517 47.33 35.81 15.94
CA VAL A 517 47.86 34.49 16.29
C VAL A 517 48.35 33.80 15.02
N ARG A 518 49.68 33.57 14.96
CA ARG A 518 50.34 32.88 13.85
C ARG A 518 50.23 31.38 14.04
N VAL A 519 49.46 30.70 13.19
CA VAL A 519 49.25 29.26 13.32
C VAL A 519 50.27 28.49 12.48
N SER A 520 50.50 28.93 11.24
CA SER A 520 51.45 28.32 10.31
C SER A 520 51.90 29.32 9.26
N ALA A 521 52.73 28.87 8.30
CA ALA A 521 53.09 29.69 7.14
C ALA A 521 51.91 30.06 6.22
N THR A 522 50.79 29.36 6.37
CA THR A 522 49.59 29.51 5.54
C THR A 522 48.36 29.91 6.34
N THR A 523 48.45 30.11 7.66
CA THR A 523 47.28 30.35 8.50
C THR A 523 47.55 31.36 9.61
N LEU A 524 46.67 32.36 9.71
CA LEU A 524 46.57 33.30 10.83
C LEU A 524 45.18 33.20 11.46
N ARG A 525 45.10 33.44 12.76
CA ARG A 525 43.85 33.79 13.42
C ARG A 525 43.95 35.23 13.89
N VAL A 526 42.95 36.05 13.56
CA VAL A 526 42.90 37.44 13.97
C VAL A 526 41.55 37.76 14.58
N THR A 527 41.53 38.61 15.60
CA THR A 527 40.27 39.14 16.12
C THR A 527 39.90 40.41 15.36
N THR A 528 38.70 40.42 14.78
CA THR A 528 38.17 41.58 14.04
C THR A 528 38.02 42.79 14.96
N PRO A 529 38.50 43.98 14.55
CA PRO A 529 38.24 45.23 15.29
C PRO A 529 36.78 45.66 15.11
N ALA A 530 36.30 46.60 15.92
CA ALA A 530 35.01 47.26 15.68
C ALA A 530 35.05 48.07 14.37
N HIS A 531 33.97 48.03 13.59
CA HIS A 531 33.84 48.72 12.31
C HIS A 531 32.37 48.95 11.97
N ALA A 532 32.05 50.01 11.22
CA ALA A 532 30.68 50.23 10.73
C ALA A 532 30.20 49.07 9.85
N SER A 533 28.89 48.83 9.81
CA SER A 533 28.30 47.77 8.97
C SER A 533 28.66 47.94 7.49
N GLY A 534 28.98 46.84 6.82
CA GLY A 534 29.35 46.82 5.40
C GLY A 534 30.58 45.96 5.09
N PRO A 535 30.84 45.71 3.79
CA PRO A 535 32.02 44.98 3.35
C PRO A 535 33.29 45.82 3.51
N VAL A 536 34.37 45.17 3.93
CA VAL A 536 35.72 45.74 3.97
C VAL A 536 36.74 44.79 3.36
N ASP A 537 37.78 45.35 2.79
CA ASP A 537 38.93 44.57 2.33
C ASP A 537 39.86 44.25 3.49
N VAL A 538 40.29 43.01 3.58
CA VAL A 538 41.25 42.51 4.57
C VAL A 538 42.62 42.46 3.94
N ARG A 539 43.61 43.08 4.57
CA ARG A 539 44.99 43.06 4.10
C ARG A 539 45.93 42.58 5.20
N VAL A 540 46.85 41.70 4.85
CA VAL A 540 47.94 41.25 5.72
C VAL A 540 49.23 41.93 5.29
N THR A 541 49.96 42.51 6.24
CA THR A 541 51.30 43.08 5.99
C THR A 541 52.36 42.18 6.61
N THR A 542 53.37 41.81 5.85
CA THR A 542 54.57 41.08 6.29
C THR A 542 55.81 41.88 5.85
N PRO A 543 57.03 41.49 6.26
CA PRO A 543 58.25 42.05 5.69
C PRO A 543 58.33 41.94 4.15
N GLY A 544 57.70 40.92 3.55
CA GLY A 544 57.58 40.77 2.10
C GLY A 544 56.63 41.76 1.40
N GLY A 545 55.89 42.57 2.16
CA GLY A 545 54.94 43.57 1.65
C GLY A 545 53.52 43.39 2.17
N THR A 546 52.58 44.16 1.62
CA THR A 546 51.14 44.06 1.96
C THR A 546 50.39 43.28 0.89
N SER A 547 49.54 42.34 1.31
CA SER A 547 48.72 41.54 0.41
C SER A 547 47.85 42.41 -0.51
N PRO A 548 47.60 41.95 -1.76
CA PRO A 548 46.67 42.62 -2.67
C PRO A 548 45.22 42.55 -2.14
N ILE A 549 44.36 43.45 -2.62
CA ILE A 549 42.90 43.33 -2.43
C ILE A 549 42.40 42.26 -3.39
N THR A 550 41.71 41.26 -2.87
CA THR A 550 41.06 40.22 -3.67
C THR A 550 39.64 39.99 -3.13
N SER A 551 38.78 39.37 -3.94
CA SER A 551 37.46 38.92 -3.48
C SER A 551 37.53 37.95 -2.32
N ALA A 552 38.54 37.07 -2.30
CA ALA A 552 38.79 36.12 -1.22
C ALA A 552 39.20 36.78 0.11
N ALA A 553 39.64 38.05 0.04
CA ALA A 553 40.07 38.86 1.17
C ALA A 553 38.99 39.85 1.65
N ARG A 554 37.71 39.67 1.31
CA ARG A 554 36.62 40.55 1.80
C ARG A 554 35.92 39.98 3.02
N TYR A 555 35.75 40.81 4.04
CA TYR A 555 35.00 40.52 5.26
C TYR A 555 33.85 41.50 5.39
N ALA A 556 32.65 41.04 5.76
CA ALA A 556 31.51 41.94 5.97
C ALA A 556 31.17 42.09 7.45
N TYR A 557 31.07 43.34 7.90
CA TYR A 557 30.53 43.67 9.21
C TYR A 557 29.00 43.72 9.13
N GLY A 558 28.36 42.71 9.68
CA GLY A 558 26.95 42.37 9.47
C GLY A 558 26.79 41.26 8.43
N SER A 559 25.57 40.77 8.29
CA SER A 559 25.23 39.68 7.36
C SER A 559 24.27 40.18 6.28
N PRO A 560 24.31 39.61 5.06
CA PRO A 560 23.26 39.82 4.07
C PRO A 560 21.88 39.44 4.64
N PRO A 561 20.79 40.02 4.12
CA PRO A 561 19.44 39.67 4.55
C PRO A 561 19.16 38.19 4.26
N THR A 562 18.40 37.52 5.12
CA THR A 562 17.73 36.27 4.75
C THR A 562 16.23 36.50 4.74
N VAL A 563 15.54 35.91 3.77
CA VAL A 563 14.07 35.97 3.68
C VAL A 563 13.53 34.58 4.00
N THR A 564 12.73 34.48 5.04
CA THR A 564 12.12 33.23 5.50
C THR A 564 10.66 33.10 5.08
N GLY A 565 9.99 34.21 4.76
CA GLY A 565 8.63 34.18 4.22
C GLY A 565 8.09 35.55 3.77
N LEU A 566 6.96 35.47 3.07
CA LEU A 566 6.14 36.61 2.64
C LEU A 566 4.73 36.44 3.22
N SER A 567 4.08 37.53 3.64
CA SER A 567 2.68 37.49 4.13
C SER A 567 1.67 37.12 3.04
N VAL A 568 2.00 37.45 1.80
CA VAL A 568 1.26 37.06 0.60
C VAL A 568 2.26 36.66 -0.49
N THR A 569 1.95 35.60 -1.22
CA THR A 569 2.83 35.02 -2.25
C THR A 569 2.32 35.24 -3.67
N ALA A 570 1.21 35.95 -3.84
CA ALA A 570 0.67 36.30 -5.14
C ALA A 570 -0.14 37.61 -5.09
N GLY A 571 -0.27 38.27 -6.22
CA GLY A 571 -1.01 39.53 -6.36
C GLY A 571 -1.29 39.91 -7.82
N PRO A 572 -1.94 41.06 -8.04
CA PRO A 572 -2.34 41.52 -9.37
C PRO A 572 -1.16 42.05 -10.19
N LEU A 573 -1.27 41.98 -11.52
CA LEU A 573 -0.26 42.48 -12.46
C LEU A 573 0.10 43.96 -12.26
N GLN A 574 -0.85 44.77 -11.79
CA GLN A 574 -0.63 46.19 -11.51
C GLN A 574 0.13 46.45 -10.19
N GLY A 575 0.40 45.41 -9.39
CA GLY A 575 1.01 45.55 -8.07
C GLY A 575 0.05 46.16 -7.04
N GLY A 576 0.60 46.87 -6.05
CA GLY A 576 -0.16 47.59 -5.02
C GLY A 576 -0.46 46.79 -3.75
N VAL A 577 -0.17 45.49 -3.72
CA VAL A 577 -0.35 44.67 -2.51
C VAL A 577 0.80 44.93 -1.54
N VAL A 578 0.47 45.23 -0.28
CA VAL A 578 1.46 45.34 0.79
C VAL A 578 1.92 43.94 1.21
N VAL A 579 3.19 43.65 1.02
CA VAL A 579 3.86 42.40 1.36
C VAL A 579 4.71 42.63 2.62
N THR A 580 4.39 41.92 3.69
CA THR A 580 5.28 41.83 4.86
C THR A 580 6.29 40.72 4.60
N ILE A 581 7.58 41.05 4.67
CA ILE A 581 8.71 40.14 4.47
C ILE A 581 9.29 39.81 5.83
N THR A 582 9.37 38.52 6.16
CA THR A 582 10.00 38.02 7.39
C THR A 582 11.35 37.39 7.08
N GLY A 583 12.29 37.49 8.03
CA GLY A 583 13.67 37.12 7.78
C GLY A 583 14.64 37.43 8.91
N THR A 584 15.91 37.59 8.57
CA THR A 584 16.96 38.12 9.47
C THR A 584 17.79 39.18 8.77
N HIS A 585 18.40 40.08 9.54
CA HIS A 585 19.25 41.19 9.04
C HIS A 585 18.49 42.15 8.12
N LEU A 586 17.21 42.35 8.42
CA LEU A 586 16.29 43.15 7.63
C LEU A 586 16.27 44.63 8.03
N GLY A 587 16.75 44.99 9.22
CA GLY A 587 16.70 46.36 9.75
C GLY A 587 17.36 47.38 8.81
N ASP A 588 18.48 46.99 8.19
CA ASP A 588 19.26 47.85 7.29
C ASP A 588 18.97 47.64 5.78
N ALA A 589 17.92 46.89 5.41
CA ALA A 589 17.55 46.61 4.01
C ALA A 589 17.33 47.87 3.14
N ARG A 590 18.21 48.24 2.22
CA ARG A 590 18.09 49.45 1.39
C ARG A 590 17.22 49.29 0.15
N ASP A 591 17.05 48.07 -0.35
CA ASP A 591 16.28 47.79 -1.56
C ASP A 591 15.53 46.47 -1.40
N VAL A 592 14.37 46.37 -2.01
CA VAL A 592 13.60 45.12 -2.13
C VAL A 592 13.09 45.03 -3.55
N ARG A 593 13.40 43.93 -4.23
CA ARG A 593 13.03 43.71 -5.63
C ARG A 593 12.15 42.49 -5.79
N PHE A 594 11.16 42.62 -6.66
CA PHE A 594 10.33 41.53 -7.17
C PHE A 594 10.85 41.23 -8.59
N GLY A 595 11.67 40.20 -8.72
CA GLY A 595 12.46 39.94 -9.92
C GLY A 595 13.44 41.09 -10.17
N GLY A 596 13.33 41.72 -11.35
CA GLY A 596 14.13 42.89 -11.71
C GLY A 596 13.59 44.23 -11.20
N VAL A 597 12.33 44.28 -10.73
CA VAL A 597 11.62 45.55 -10.46
C VAL A 597 11.67 45.89 -8.98
N ALA A 598 12.05 47.13 -8.65
CA ALA A 598 12.08 47.62 -7.27
C ALA A 598 10.67 47.80 -6.70
N ALA A 599 10.49 47.36 -5.45
CA ALA A 599 9.27 47.58 -4.70
C ALA A 599 9.18 49.04 -4.21
N THR A 600 7.97 49.48 -3.89
CA THR A 600 7.73 50.83 -3.35
C THR A 600 7.34 50.75 -1.87
N GLY A 601 7.37 51.87 -1.15
CA GLY A 601 6.89 51.93 0.25
C GLY A 601 7.64 51.03 1.23
N LEU A 602 8.97 50.95 1.12
CA LEU A 602 9.82 50.15 2.00
C LEU A 602 9.82 50.70 3.44
N VAL A 603 9.28 49.92 4.37
CA VAL A 603 9.21 50.21 5.81
C VAL A 603 9.96 49.13 6.60
N ARG A 604 10.97 49.54 7.37
CA ARG A 604 11.74 48.66 8.27
C ARG A 604 11.02 48.57 9.60
N VAL A 605 10.54 47.39 9.95
CA VAL A 605 9.82 47.18 11.21
C VAL A 605 10.79 46.72 12.30
N SER A 606 11.66 45.76 11.98
CA SER A 606 12.67 45.23 12.90
C SER A 606 13.79 44.52 12.14
N GLU A 607 14.76 43.96 12.86
CA GLU A 607 15.78 43.07 12.29
C GLU A 607 15.21 41.83 11.58
N THR A 608 13.95 41.49 11.82
CA THR A 608 13.30 40.29 11.29
C THR A 608 12.09 40.58 10.40
N THR A 609 11.69 41.84 10.23
CA THR A 609 10.46 42.19 9.52
C THR A 609 10.59 43.49 8.70
N LEU A 610 10.14 43.44 7.44
CA LEU A 610 9.97 44.59 6.53
C LEU A 610 8.55 44.60 5.95
N ARG A 611 8.09 45.77 5.51
CA ARG A 611 6.89 45.89 4.66
C ARG A 611 7.25 46.63 3.39
N VAL A 612 6.74 46.16 2.26
CA VAL A 612 6.89 46.79 0.94
C VAL A 612 5.58 46.69 0.18
N THR A 613 5.38 47.54 -0.81
CA THR A 613 4.29 47.43 -1.77
C THR A 613 4.84 46.79 -3.05
N ALA A 614 4.26 45.64 -3.42
CA ALA A 614 4.64 44.93 -4.64
C ALA A 614 4.45 45.84 -5.87
N PRO A 615 5.46 45.98 -6.76
CA PRO A 615 5.35 46.83 -7.94
C PRO A 615 4.49 46.20 -9.04
N ALA A 616 4.19 46.95 -10.09
CA ALA A 616 3.60 46.37 -11.30
C ALA A 616 4.61 45.45 -12.01
N HIS A 617 4.14 44.31 -12.51
CA HIS A 617 4.96 43.32 -13.20
C HIS A 617 4.12 42.48 -14.17
N ALA A 618 4.75 41.99 -15.24
CA ALA A 618 4.12 41.03 -16.15
C ALA A 618 3.75 39.73 -15.42
N ALA A 619 2.80 38.98 -15.98
CA ALA A 619 2.34 37.71 -15.39
C ALA A 619 3.50 36.71 -15.21
N GLY A 620 3.48 36.00 -14.07
CA GLY A 620 4.47 34.98 -13.75
C GLY A 620 5.07 35.09 -12.34
N THR A 621 5.84 34.07 -11.97
CA THR A 621 6.50 33.99 -10.66
C THR A 621 7.87 34.65 -10.70
N VAL A 622 8.14 35.52 -9.73
CA VAL A 622 9.45 36.18 -9.56
C VAL A 622 10.00 35.98 -8.16
N ALA A 623 11.32 36.03 -8.02
CA ALA A 623 11.98 36.01 -6.72
C ALA A 623 11.86 37.38 -6.02
N VAL A 624 11.58 37.39 -4.72
CA VAL A 624 11.61 38.56 -3.88
C VAL A 624 12.96 38.60 -3.15
N ARG A 625 13.78 39.59 -3.46
CA ARG A 625 15.12 39.73 -2.90
C ARG A 625 15.23 41.02 -2.11
N VAL A 626 15.86 40.95 -0.95
CA VAL A 626 16.12 42.08 -0.06
C VAL A 626 17.62 42.36 -0.06
N THR A 627 17.99 43.62 -0.25
CA THR A 627 19.39 44.05 -0.25
C THR A 627 19.64 44.95 0.95
N ASN A 628 20.64 44.66 1.77
CA ASN A 628 21.18 45.56 2.79
C ASN A 628 22.64 45.92 2.42
N PRO A 629 23.35 46.76 3.20
CA PRO A 629 24.75 47.12 2.93
C PRO A 629 25.71 45.93 2.82
N ASN A 630 25.37 44.77 3.38
CA ASN A 630 26.20 43.57 3.42
C ASN A 630 25.93 42.62 2.25
N GLY A 631 24.90 42.87 1.44
CA GLY A 631 24.59 42.08 0.25
C GLY A 631 23.10 41.91 -0.01
N THR A 632 22.79 41.09 -1.01
CA THR A 632 21.41 40.74 -1.40
C THR A 632 21.09 39.33 -0.91
N SER A 633 19.89 39.14 -0.38
CA SER A 633 19.42 37.84 0.07
C SER A 633 19.47 36.82 -1.07
N PRO A 634 19.82 35.55 -0.79
CA PRO A 634 19.79 34.49 -1.80
C PRO A 634 18.37 34.27 -2.33
N GLU A 635 18.28 33.72 -3.54
CA GLU A 635 17.02 33.20 -4.06
C GLU A 635 16.61 32.00 -3.23
N ASN A 636 15.34 31.97 -2.83
CA ASN A 636 14.78 30.81 -2.16
C ASN A 636 13.29 30.67 -2.50
N ALA A 637 12.78 29.45 -2.48
CA ALA A 637 11.40 29.16 -2.90
C ALA A 637 10.34 29.84 -2.01
N ARG A 638 10.66 30.13 -0.74
CA ARG A 638 9.76 30.82 0.22
C ARG A 638 9.71 32.34 0.01
N ALA A 639 10.59 32.87 -0.83
CA ALA A 639 10.68 34.27 -1.21
C ALA A 639 10.32 34.41 -2.71
N THR A 640 9.20 33.82 -3.13
CA THR A 640 8.69 33.96 -4.50
C THR A 640 7.30 34.60 -4.47
N PHE A 641 7.03 35.47 -5.44
CA PHE A 641 5.76 36.16 -5.60
C PHE A 641 5.23 35.98 -7.02
N THR A 642 3.98 35.54 -7.13
CA THR A 642 3.33 35.27 -8.42
C THR A 642 2.41 36.41 -8.83
N TYR A 643 2.70 37.04 -9.96
CA TYR A 643 1.83 38.03 -10.58
C TYR A 643 0.77 37.34 -11.42
N VAL A 644 -0.50 37.56 -11.07
CA VAL A 644 -1.67 36.88 -11.64
C VAL A 644 -2.57 37.91 -12.32
N GLY A 645 -3.05 37.58 -13.52
CA GLY A 645 -4.07 38.36 -14.21
C GLY A 645 -5.45 38.25 -13.54
N VAL A 646 -6.33 39.21 -13.82
CA VAL A 646 -7.74 39.11 -13.38
C VAL A 646 -8.37 37.85 -14.00
N PRO A 647 -9.14 37.05 -13.24
CA PRO A 647 -9.79 35.86 -13.79
C PRO A 647 -10.92 36.23 -14.74
N THR A 648 -11.14 35.40 -15.75
CA THR A 648 -12.29 35.52 -16.67
C THR A 648 -13.21 34.31 -16.55
N VAL A 649 -14.49 34.51 -16.82
CA VAL A 649 -15.51 33.44 -16.86
C VAL A 649 -16.08 33.37 -18.27
N THR A 650 -15.89 32.24 -18.95
CA THR A 650 -16.33 32.02 -20.33
C THR A 650 -17.49 31.03 -20.44
N ALA A 651 -17.70 30.15 -19.45
CA ALA A 651 -18.87 29.26 -19.40
C ALA A 651 -19.15 28.70 -18.00
N LEU A 652 -20.40 28.31 -17.76
CA LEU A 652 -20.85 27.46 -16.66
C LEU A 652 -21.40 26.15 -17.23
N SER A 653 -21.09 25.01 -16.61
CA SER A 653 -21.59 23.69 -17.04
C SER A 653 -23.11 23.57 -17.03
N ALA A 654 -23.77 24.36 -16.20
CA ALA A 654 -25.22 24.54 -16.22
C ALA A 654 -25.55 26.01 -15.90
N PRO A 655 -26.42 26.67 -16.69
CA PRO A 655 -26.78 28.07 -16.47
C PRO A 655 -27.91 28.26 -15.43
N ALA A 656 -28.42 27.19 -14.81
CA ALA A 656 -29.49 27.24 -13.83
C ALA A 656 -29.46 26.05 -12.85
N GLY A 657 -30.08 26.22 -11.68
CA GLY A 657 -30.14 25.22 -10.60
C GLY A 657 -31.28 25.46 -9.59
N PRO A 658 -31.41 24.60 -8.57
CA PRO A 658 -32.47 24.64 -7.55
C PRO A 658 -32.27 25.78 -6.54
N LEU A 659 -33.36 26.31 -5.99
CA LEU A 659 -33.34 27.35 -4.94
C LEU A 659 -32.56 26.95 -3.69
N HIS A 660 -32.56 25.67 -3.32
CA HIS A 660 -31.82 25.18 -2.16
C HIS A 660 -30.30 25.08 -2.40
N GLY A 661 -29.82 25.39 -3.62
CA GLY A 661 -28.42 25.22 -3.99
C GLY A 661 -28.01 23.75 -4.07
N GLY A 662 -26.72 23.48 -3.94
CA GLY A 662 -26.17 22.12 -3.98
C GLY A 662 -25.78 21.64 -5.38
N THR A 663 -26.03 22.43 -6.44
CA THR A 663 -25.54 22.09 -7.79
C THR A 663 -24.03 22.29 -7.85
N VAL A 664 -23.32 21.20 -8.20
CA VAL A 664 -21.90 21.26 -8.54
C VAL A 664 -21.78 21.78 -9.97
N LEU A 665 -21.23 22.98 -10.12
CA LEU A 665 -20.94 23.59 -11.41
C LEU A 665 -19.46 23.43 -11.74
N THR A 666 -19.16 23.16 -13.01
CA THR A 666 -17.85 23.40 -13.60
C THR A 666 -17.88 24.76 -14.29
N LEU A 667 -17.03 25.68 -13.86
CA LEU A 667 -16.81 26.97 -14.49
C LEU A 667 -15.56 26.90 -15.36
N THR A 668 -15.68 27.36 -16.60
CA THR A 668 -14.58 27.48 -17.55
C THR A 668 -14.17 28.94 -17.70
N GLY A 669 -12.86 29.19 -17.80
CA GLY A 669 -12.29 30.54 -17.83
C GLY A 669 -10.78 30.57 -18.01
N THR A 670 -10.12 31.59 -17.46
CA THR A 670 -8.65 31.76 -17.44
C THR A 670 -8.17 32.32 -16.10
N ASN A 671 -6.90 32.10 -15.74
CA ASN A 671 -6.28 32.55 -14.48
C ASN A 671 -6.98 31.97 -13.24
N LEU A 672 -7.47 30.74 -13.31
CA LEU A 672 -8.29 30.13 -12.25
C LEU A 672 -7.49 29.27 -11.26
N SER A 673 -6.22 28.97 -11.58
CA SER A 673 -5.37 28.08 -10.79
C SER A 673 -5.11 28.53 -9.34
N LEU A 674 -5.29 29.83 -9.06
CA LEU A 674 -5.14 30.43 -7.73
C LEU A 674 -6.44 31.02 -7.18
N ALA A 675 -7.60 30.63 -7.73
CA ALA A 675 -8.90 31.13 -7.25
C ALA A 675 -9.09 30.81 -5.76
N SER A 676 -9.33 31.82 -4.93
CA SER A 676 -9.51 31.70 -3.48
C SER A 676 -10.98 31.61 -3.08
N ALA A 677 -11.88 32.21 -3.86
CA ALA A 677 -13.31 32.19 -3.61
C ALA A 677 -14.11 32.25 -4.91
N VAL A 678 -15.31 31.68 -4.87
CA VAL A 678 -16.35 31.90 -5.88
C VAL A 678 -17.57 32.46 -5.16
N ASP A 679 -18.08 33.57 -5.67
CA ASP A 679 -19.29 34.23 -5.20
C ASP A 679 -20.41 34.00 -6.22
N VAL A 680 -21.60 33.67 -5.74
CA VAL A 680 -22.79 33.44 -6.57
C VAL A 680 -23.89 34.37 -6.07
N GLY A 681 -23.99 35.56 -6.68
CA GLY A 681 -24.99 36.56 -6.31
C GLY A 681 -24.82 37.18 -4.93
N GLY A 682 -23.58 37.41 -4.49
CA GLY A 682 -23.26 37.95 -3.16
C GLY A 682 -23.22 36.90 -2.05
N ARG A 683 -23.32 35.60 -2.40
CA ARG A 683 -23.19 34.48 -1.45
C ARG A 683 -21.99 33.61 -1.80
N PRO A 684 -21.14 33.23 -0.83
CA PRO A 684 -20.01 32.35 -1.08
C PRO A 684 -20.46 30.95 -1.50
N ALA A 685 -19.90 30.45 -2.59
CA ALA A 685 -20.00 29.05 -2.99
C ALA A 685 -19.18 28.15 -2.06
N THR A 686 -19.58 26.89 -1.95
CA THR A 686 -18.86 25.86 -1.17
C THR A 686 -18.20 24.84 -2.11
N GLY A 687 -17.37 23.94 -1.58
CA GLY A 687 -16.79 22.85 -2.39
C GLY A 687 -15.91 23.30 -3.56
N LEU A 688 -15.22 24.45 -3.43
CA LEU A 688 -14.33 24.96 -4.46
C LEU A 688 -13.15 24.01 -4.70
N VAL A 689 -13.09 23.43 -5.89
CA VAL A 689 -12.03 22.55 -6.39
C VAL A 689 -11.39 23.20 -7.62
N ARG A 690 -10.09 23.42 -7.57
CA ARG A 690 -9.30 23.95 -8.68
C ARG A 690 -8.86 22.79 -9.59
N VAL A 691 -9.43 22.70 -10.78
CA VAL A 691 -9.16 21.59 -11.72
C VAL A 691 -7.96 21.91 -12.59
N SER A 692 -7.90 23.13 -13.13
CA SER A 692 -6.80 23.63 -13.95
C SER A 692 -6.80 25.16 -13.92
N ASP A 693 -5.89 25.81 -14.65
CA ASP A 693 -5.95 27.25 -14.83
C ASP A 693 -7.18 27.72 -15.63
N THR A 694 -7.86 26.80 -16.31
CA THR A 694 -9.03 27.08 -17.14
C THR A 694 -10.33 26.49 -16.61
N GLN A 695 -10.30 25.74 -15.51
CA GLN A 695 -11.50 25.13 -14.92
C GLN A 695 -11.52 25.14 -13.39
N LEU A 696 -12.69 25.50 -12.84
CA LEU A 696 -13.04 25.37 -11.43
C LEU A 696 -14.29 24.52 -11.28
N ARG A 697 -14.39 23.78 -10.18
CA ARG A 697 -15.65 23.19 -9.74
C ARG A 697 -16.06 23.80 -8.41
N PHE A 698 -17.33 24.09 -8.22
CA PHE A 698 -17.85 24.59 -6.94
C PHE A 698 -19.32 24.22 -6.81
N THR A 699 -19.83 24.27 -5.58
CA THR A 699 -21.21 24.00 -5.24
C THR A 699 -21.95 25.32 -4.98
N THR A 700 -23.04 25.52 -5.71
CA THR A 700 -23.88 26.71 -5.57
C THR A 700 -24.54 26.78 -4.18
N PRO A 701 -24.60 27.96 -3.54
CA PRO A 701 -25.31 28.15 -2.28
C PRO A 701 -26.83 28.18 -2.51
N ALA A 702 -27.61 28.13 -1.43
CA ALA A 702 -29.06 28.39 -1.50
C ALA A 702 -29.36 29.86 -1.82
N ALA A 703 -30.38 30.11 -2.64
CA ALA A 703 -30.83 31.45 -2.98
C ALA A 703 -32.32 31.51 -3.36
N THR A 704 -32.87 32.72 -3.32
CA THR A 704 -34.22 33.03 -3.81
C THR A 704 -34.27 32.94 -5.34
N PRO A 705 -35.46 32.79 -5.94
CA PRO A 705 -35.61 32.74 -7.40
C PRO A 705 -35.01 33.96 -8.10
N GLY A 706 -34.34 33.75 -9.23
CA GLY A 706 -33.79 34.83 -10.06
C GLY A 706 -32.40 34.54 -10.64
N THR A 707 -31.98 35.39 -11.58
CA THR A 707 -30.65 35.32 -12.20
C THR A 707 -29.64 36.13 -11.38
N VAL A 708 -28.52 35.50 -11.05
CA VAL A 708 -27.41 36.10 -10.32
C VAL A 708 -26.10 35.95 -11.09
N LEU A 709 -25.10 36.77 -10.72
CA LEU A 709 -23.78 36.71 -11.32
C LEU A 709 -22.85 35.81 -10.50
N VAL A 710 -22.10 34.95 -11.19
CA VAL A 710 -20.99 34.18 -10.61
C VAL A 710 -19.70 34.97 -10.78
N ARG A 711 -19.00 35.25 -9.68
CA ARG A 711 -17.69 35.91 -9.69
C ARG A 711 -16.63 35.02 -9.07
N VAL A 712 -15.44 35.00 -9.68
CA VAL A 712 -14.27 34.31 -9.15
C VAL A 712 -13.30 35.33 -8.58
N THR A 713 -12.81 35.08 -7.37
CA THR A 713 -11.75 35.86 -6.74
C THR A 713 -10.45 35.09 -6.80
N THR A 714 -9.39 35.75 -7.27
CA THR A 714 -8.00 35.25 -7.25
C THR A 714 -7.11 36.32 -6.63
N PRO A 715 -5.83 36.04 -6.34
CA PRO A 715 -4.85 37.09 -6.04
C PRO A 715 -4.73 38.16 -7.13
N GLY A 716 -5.10 37.84 -8.38
CA GLY A 716 -5.14 38.80 -9.49
C GLY A 716 -6.33 39.76 -9.46
N GLY A 717 -7.32 39.53 -8.59
CA GLY A 717 -8.54 40.32 -8.48
C GLY A 717 -9.81 39.49 -8.66
N VAL A 718 -10.94 40.19 -8.78
CA VAL A 718 -12.28 39.60 -8.98
C VAL A 718 -12.64 39.63 -10.46
N SER A 719 -13.23 38.55 -10.98
CA SER A 719 -13.66 38.48 -12.37
C SER A 719 -14.69 39.55 -12.72
N ALA A 720 -14.57 40.09 -13.94
CA ALA A 720 -15.53 41.03 -14.49
C ALA A 720 -16.92 40.39 -14.68
N SER A 721 -17.95 41.25 -14.80
CA SER A 721 -19.30 40.81 -15.14
C SER A 721 -19.36 40.33 -16.59
N SER A 722 -19.97 39.18 -16.84
CA SER A 722 -20.12 38.58 -18.17
C SER A 722 -21.46 37.85 -18.27
N PRO A 723 -22.15 37.87 -19.43
CA PRO A 723 -23.34 37.05 -19.66
C PRO A 723 -23.10 35.55 -19.43
N ALA A 724 -21.90 35.06 -19.77
CA ALA A 724 -21.52 33.65 -19.58
C ALA A 724 -21.37 33.24 -18.11
N ALA A 725 -21.34 34.21 -17.20
CA ALA A 725 -21.24 34.01 -15.76
C ALA A 725 -22.61 34.12 -15.05
N MET A 726 -23.72 34.22 -15.80
CA MET A 726 -25.06 34.29 -15.21
C MET A 726 -25.57 32.90 -14.82
N PHE A 727 -26.05 32.76 -13.59
CA PHE A 727 -26.67 31.55 -13.06
C PHE A 727 -28.08 31.85 -12.55
N THR A 728 -29.07 31.05 -12.95
CA THR A 728 -30.47 31.28 -12.59
C THR A 728 -30.96 30.26 -11.56
N TYR A 729 -31.40 30.74 -10.40
CA TYR A 729 -32.08 29.95 -9.39
C TYR A 729 -33.56 29.77 -9.77
N GLN A 730 -33.97 28.51 -9.89
CA GLN A 730 -35.32 28.11 -10.26
C GLN A 730 -35.93 27.19 -9.19
N PRO A 731 -37.26 27.27 -8.94
CA PRO A 731 -37.96 26.30 -8.10
C PRO A 731 -37.93 24.89 -8.73
N VAL A 732 -37.99 23.86 -7.89
CA VAL A 732 -38.24 22.48 -8.36
C VAL A 732 -39.60 22.40 -9.07
N PRO A 733 -39.73 21.59 -10.13
CA PRO A 733 -41.00 21.41 -10.80
C PRO A 733 -41.99 20.67 -9.89
N THR A 734 -43.28 20.89 -10.08
CA THR A 734 -44.34 20.15 -9.36
C THR A 734 -45.11 19.25 -10.31
N VAL A 735 -45.68 18.15 -9.79
CA VAL A 735 -46.64 17.31 -10.50
C VAL A 735 -47.95 17.37 -9.74
N THR A 736 -49.00 17.91 -10.36
CA THR A 736 -50.31 18.10 -9.73
C THR A 736 -51.35 17.09 -10.19
N SER A 737 -51.21 16.51 -11.38
CA SER A 737 -52.08 15.42 -11.84
C SER A 737 -51.48 14.63 -13.01
N LEU A 738 -51.96 13.40 -13.14
CA LEU A 738 -51.69 12.48 -14.26
C LEU A 738 -53.02 12.04 -14.88
N SER A 739 -53.12 12.03 -16.21
CA SER A 739 -54.30 11.52 -16.90
C SER A 739 -53.92 10.81 -18.21
N PRO A 740 -54.24 9.51 -18.37
CA PRO A 740 -54.79 8.59 -17.36
C PRO A 740 -53.78 8.27 -16.22
N THR A 741 -54.19 7.53 -15.17
CA THR A 741 -53.32 7.07 -14.06
C THR A 741 -52.98 5.56 -14.11
N LEU A 742 -53.51 4.85 -15.11
CA LEU A 742 -53.35 3.41 -15.32
C LEU A 742 -53.02 3.14 -16.79
N ALA A 743 -52.07 2.24 -17.05
CA ALA A 743 -51.84 1.71 -18.40
C ALA A 743 -51.34 0.24 -18.39
N PRO A 744 -51.42 -0.46 -19.54
CA PRO A 744 -50.84 -1.80 -19.70
C PRO A 744 -49.32 -1.80 -19.55
N THR A 745 -48.77 -2.96 -19.15
CA THR A 745 -47.32 -3.15 -18.89
C THR A 745 -46.46 -2.95 -20.15
N ARG A 746 -47.03 -3.15 -21.34
CA ARG A 746 -46.33 -2.96 -22.63
C ARG A 746 -45.89 -1.51 -22.91
N GLY A 747 -46.48 -0.51 -22.24
CA GLY A 747 -46.19 0.90 -22.50
C GLY A 747 -46.70 1.39 -23.86
N GLY A 748 -46.14 2.51 -24.35
CA GLY A 748 -46.47 3.11 -25.65
C GLY A 748 -47.72 4.02 -25.67
N GLY A 749 -48.57 3.94 -24.64
CA GLY A 749 -49.64 4.89 -24.41
C GLY A 749 -49.11 6.28 -24.05
N VAL A 750 -49.98 7.29 -24.05
CA VAL A 750 -49.61 8.66 -23.69
C VAL A 750 -50.31 9.06 -22.40
N VAL A 751 -49.56 9.63 -21.47
CA VAL A 751 -50.08 10.28 -20.27
C VAL A 751 -49.82 11.78 -20.33
N THR A 752 -50.81 12.55 -19.90
CA THR A 752 -50.67 13.99 -19.68
C THR A 752 -50.23 14.21 -18.25
N VAL A 753 -49.07 14.86 -18.07
CA VAL A 753 -48.55 15.29 -16.77
C VAL A 753 -48.82 16.77 -16.62
N THR A 754 -49.59 17.14 -15.61
CA THR A 754 -49.88 18.56 -15.28
C THR A 754 -49.10 18.96 -14.04
N GLY A 755 -48.63 20.20 -13.97
CA GLY A 755 -47.78 20.69 -12.90
C GLY A 755 -47.32 22.14 -13.09
N THR A 756 -46.18 22.50 -12.51
CA THR A 756 -45.54 23.80 -12.68
C THR A 756 -44.03 23.66 -12.90
N GLY A 757 -43.40 24.66 -13.51
CA GLY A 757 -41.95 24.72 -13.69
C GLY A 757 -41.43 23.88 -14.86
N PHE A 758 -42.23 23.62 -15.90
CA PHE A 758 -41.86 22.74 -17.02
C PHE A 758 -41.10 23.43 -18.17
N ASP A 759 -40.54 24.64 -17.96
CA ASP A 759 -39.92 25.43 -19.04
C ASP A 759 -38.68 24.80 -19.67
N ARG A 760 -37.99 23.92 -18.94
CA ARG A 760 -36.79 23.20 -19.42
C ARG A 760 -36.75 21.77 -18.88
N VAL A 761 -37.75 20.97 -19.19
CA VAL A 761 -37.76 19.55 -18.77
C VAL A 761 -36.62 18.79 -19.46
N SER A 762 -35.78 18.14 -18.66
CA SER A 762 -34.69 17.28 -19.14
C SER A 762 -35.02 15.80 -19.03
N ALA A 763 -35.93 15.41 -18.13
CA ALA A 763 -36.40 14.02 -18.02
C ALA A 763 -37.78 13.93 -17.39
N VAL A 764 -38.54 12.91 -17.77
CA VAL A 764 -39.68 12.39 -17.00
C VAL A 764 -39.44 10.91 -16.78
N VAL A 765 -39.57 10.45 -15.55
CA VAL A 765 -39.34 9.05 -15.17
C VAL A 765 -40.59 8.48 -14.50
N PHE A 766 -40.85 7.20 -14.74
CA PHE A 766 -41.88 6.39 -14.10
C PHE A 766 -41.17 5.44 -13.14
N GLY A 767 -41.08 5.83 -11.86
CA GLY A 767 -40.20 5.18 -10.89
C GLY A 767 -38.74 5.47 -11.23
N THR A 768 -38.03 4.47 -11.76
CA THR A 768 -36.66 4.60 -12.28
C THR A 768 -36.58 4.52 -13.79
N THR A 769 -37.68 4.19 -14.48
CA THR A 769 -37.70 3.95 -15.92
C THR A 769 -38.01 5.26 -16.67
N PRO A 770 -37.11 5.76 -17.53
CA PRO A 770 -37.36 6.98 -18.30
C PRO A 770 -38.55 6.83 -19.24
N ALA A 771 -39.30 7.91 -19.43
CA ALA A 771 -40.28 8.00 -20.51
C ALA A 771 -39.61 7.86 -21.88
N THR A 772 -40.31 7.26 -22.84
CA THR A 772 -39.78 7.05 -24.20
C THR A 772 -39.80 8.33 -25.04
N ALA A 773 -40.73 9.24 -24.74
CA ALA A 773 -40.75 10.59 -25.30
C ALA A 773 -41.43 11.55 -24.33
N VAL A 774 -40.95 12.79 -24.29
CA VAL A 774 -41.53 13.88 -23.50
C VAL A 774 -41.70 15.07 -24.43
N THR A 775 -42.93 15.50 -24.65
CA THR A 775 -43.25 16.73 -25.39
C THR A 775 -43.82 17.75 -24.43
N ARG A 776 -43.18 18.91 -24.34
CA ARG A 776 -43.72 20.04 -23.57
C ARG A 776 -44.88 20.65 -24.34
N VAL A 777 -46.04 20.72 -23.71
CA VAL A 777 -47.24 21.37 -24.27
C VAL A 777 -47.31 22.82 -23.83
N SER A 778 -47.04 23.09 -22.55
CA SER A 778 -47.01 24.45 -21.97
C SER A 778 -46.08 24.49 -20.76
N ALA A 779 -46.00 25.63 -20.05
CA ALA A 779 -45.26 25.76 -18.80
C ALA A 779 -45.80 24.87 -17.65
N THR A 780 -47.02 24.33 -17.82
CA THR A 780 -47.74 23.54 -16.81
C THR A 780 -48.16 22.16 -17.29
N GLN A 781 -47.89 21.79 -18.55
CA GLN A 781 -48.35 20.53 -19.11
C GLN A 781 -47.30 19.85 -19.99
N LEU A 782 -47.12 18.55 -19.78
CA LEU A 782 -46.32 17.65 -20.61
C LEU A 782 -47.21 16.55 -21.18
N ARG A 783 -46.90 16.16 -22.42
CA ARG A 783 -47.41 14.96 -23.05
C ARG A 783 -46.29 13.93 -23.07
N VAL A 784 -46.47 12.82 -22.36
CA VAL A 784 -45.40 11.87 -22.07
C VAL A 784 -45.79 10.49 -22.60
N THR A 785 -44.93 9.92 -23.44
CA THR A 785 -45.11 8.56 -23.93
C THR A 785 -44.56 7.57 -22.91
N LEU A 786 -45.41 6.64 -22.50
CA LEU A 786 -45.14 5.68 -21.44
C LEU A 786 -44.07 4.65 -21.88
N PRO A 787 -43.10 4.33 -21.02
CA PRO A 787 -42.21 3.20 -21.25
C PRO A 787 -42.93 1.87 -21.02
N ALA A 788 -42.33 0.78 -21.51
CA ALA A 788 -42.68 -0.55 -21.03
C ALA A 788 -42.24 -0.68 -19.56
N HIS A 789 -43.09 -1.27 -18.73
CA HIS A 789 -42.85 -1.39 -17.30
C HIS A 789 -43.54 -2.65 -16.74
N ALA A 790 -42.90 -3.38 -15.84
CA ALA A 790 -43.53 -4.51 -15.15
C ALA A 790 -44.73 -4.06 -14.31
N GLU A 791 -45.61 -4.98 -13.91
CA GLU A 791 -46.76 -4.64 -13.06
C GLU A 791 -46.32 -4.00 -11.74
N SER A 792 -46.65 -2.72 -11.53
CA SER A 792 -46.35 -1.99 -10.29
C SER A 792 -47.06 -0.64 -10.23
N VAL A 793 -47.05 -0.04 -9.03
CA VAL A 793 -47.34 1.38 -8.83
C VAL A 793 -46.02 2.12 -8.76
N VAL A 794 -45.86 3.19 -9.54
CA VAL A 794 -44.63 3.98 -9.64
C VAL A 794 -44.91 5.47 -9.48
N ASP A 795 -43.91 6.21 -9.01
CA ASP A 795 -43.99 7.66 -8.92
C ASP A 795 -43.47 8.30 -10.21
N VAL A 796 -44.27 9.18 -10.79
CA VAL A 796 -43.88 10.00 -11.93
C VAL A 796 -43.16 11.23 -11.43
N ARG A 797 -41.92 11.40 -11.88
CA ARG A 797 -41.11 12.58 -11.53
C ARG A 797 -40.64 13.30 -12.77
N VAL A 798 -40.66 14.62 -12.69
CA VAL A 798 -40.20 15.52 -13.74
C VAL A 798 -38.90 16.18 -13.28
N THR A 799 -37.88 16.18 -14.12
CA THR A 799 -36.60 16.83 -13.84
C THR A 799 -36.42 18.04 -14.76
N THR A 800 -36.00 19.15 -14.17
CA THR A 800 -35.65 20.40 -14.84
C THR A 800 -34.34 20.92 -14.25
N PRO A 801 -33.73 22.01 -14.77
CA PRO A 801 -32.61 22.66 -14.10
C PRO A 801 -32.91 23.05 -12.64
N GLY A 802 -34.16 23.40 -12.30
CA GLY A 802 -34.58 23.66 -10.92
C GLY A 802 -34.60 22.43 -10.01
N GLY A 803 -34.30 21.24 -10.54
CA GLY A 803 -34.25 19.96 -9.81
C GLY A 803 -35.34 18.98 -10.27
N THR A 804 -35.46 17.87 -9.53
CA THR A 804 -36.48 16.83 -9.75
C THR A 804 -37.68 17.06 -8.83
N SER A 805 -38.89 16.91 -9.37
CA SER A 805 -40.12 17.04 -8.60
C SER A 805 -40.14 16.06 -7.40
N PRO A 806 -40.72 16.46 -6.27
CA PRO A 806 -40.89 15.56 -5.12
C PRO A 806 -41.85 14.41 -5.45
N VAL A 807 -41.81 13.34 -4.63
CA VAL A 807 -42.86 12.30 -4.66
C VAL A 807 -44.11 12.89 -4.05
N VAL A 808 -45.19 12.88 -4.82
CA VAL A 808 -46.50 13.34 -4.37
C VAL A 808 -47.54 12.31 -4.77
N GLY A 809 -48.62 12.20 -3.99
CA GLY A 809 -49.68 11.23 -4.27
C GLY A 809 -50.30 11.40 -5.67
N ALA A 810 -50.42 12.66 -6.13
CA ALA A 810 -50.91 12.98 -7.48
C ALA A 810 -49.98 12.52 -8.62
N GLY A 811 -48.73 12.17 -8.31
CA GLY A 811 -47.75 11.62 -9.24
C GLY A 811 -47.73 10.09 -9.29
N ARG A 812 -48.65 9.37 -8.62
CA ARG A 812 -48.69 7.90 -8.72
C ARG A 812 -49.31 7.43 -10.02
N PHE A 813 -48.63 6.52 -10.70
CA PHE A 813 -49.07 5.88 -11.94
C PHE A 813 -49.01 4.35 -11.79
N THR A 814 -49.99 3.63 -12.34
CA THR A 814 -50.07 2.17 -12.22
C THR A 814 -49.88 1.50 -13.58
N PHE A 815 -48.92 0.58 -13.66
CA PHE A 815 -48.80 -0.36 -14.77
C PHE A 815 -49.44 -1.69 -14.36
N GLN A 816 -50.50 -2.10 -15.06
CA GLN A 816 -51.21 -3.34 -14.79
C GLN A 816 -51.96 -3.82 -16.03
N ASP A 817 -51.90 -5.12 -16.31
CA ASP A 817 -52.67 -5.73 -17.40
C ASP A 817 -54.05 -6.24 -16.91
N PRO A 818 -55.04 -6.44 -17.80
CA PRO A 818 -56.31 -7.06 -17.42
C PRO A 818 -56.11 -8.47 -16.83
N PRO A 819 -56.92 -8.89 -15.83
CA PRO A 819 -56.76 -10.19 -15.18
C PRO A 819 -57.07 -11.35 -16.14
N VAL A 820 -56.41 -12.50 -15.96
CA VAL A 820 -56.71 -13.74 -16.69
C VAL A 820 -56.85 -14.88 -15.69
N VAL A 821 -57.87 -15.73 -15.82
CA VAL A 821 -58.02 -16.96 -14.99
C VAL A 821 -57.75 -18.20 -15.83
N ALA A 822 -56.58 -18.82 -15.61
CA ALA A 822 -56.17 -20.05 -16.27
C ALA A 822 -56.93 -21.28 -15.74
N SER A 823 -57.02 -21.47 -14.42
CA SER A 823 -57.68 -22.63 -13.81
C SER A 823 -58.38 -22.33 -12.48
N VAL A 824 -59.33 -23.20 -12.12
CA VAL A 824 -60.07 -23.20 -10.84
C VAL A 824 -59.99 -24.61 -10.25
N THR A 825 -59.51 -24.76 -9.00
CA THR A 825 -59.31 -26.09 -8.39
C THR A 825 -59.64 -26.09 -6.90
N PRO A 826 -60.50 -27.00 -6.40
CA PRO A 826 -61.29 -27.96 -7.18
C PRO A 826 -62.35 -27.26 -8.05
N ALA A 827 -62.69 -27.84 -9.20
CA ALA A 827 -63.68 -27.28 -10.14
C ALA A 827 -65.13 -27.70 -9.83
N ALA A 828 -65.37 -28.39 -8.71
CA ALA A 828 -66.69 -28.81 -8.27
C ALA A 828 -66.79 -28.93 -6.75
N GLY A 829 -68.00 -28.82 -6.21
CA GLY A 829 -68.28 -28.92 -4.77
C GLY A 829 -69.78 -28.88 -4.44
N PRO A 830 -70.15 -29.03 -3.15
CA PRO A 830 -71.53 -29.25 -2.74
C PRO A 830 -72.41 -28.01 -2.91
N LEU A 831 -73.73 -28.23 -3.04
CA LEU A 831 -74.76 -27.19 -3.01
C LEU A 831 -74.72 -26.27 -1.78
N ARG A 832 -74.25 -26.77 -0.63
CA ARG A 832 -74.09 -25.95 0.59
C ARG A 832 -73.01 -24.85 0.45
N GLY A 833 -72.20 -24.87 -0.60
CA GLY A 833 -71.04 -23.97 -0.72
C GLY A 833 -69.93 -24.35 0.25
N GLY A 834 -69.02 -23.41 0.51
CA GLY A 834 -67.89 -23.58 1.44
C GLY A 834 -66.65 -24.23 0.83
N THR A 835 -66.70 -24.62 -0.45
CA THR A 835 -65.51 -25.11 -1.16
C THR A 835 -64.52 -23.97 -1.34
N VAL A 836 -63.32 -24.11 -0.76
CA VAL A 836 -62.21 -23.19 -1.05
C VAL A 836 -61.61 -23.59 -2.38
N VAL A 837 -61.72 -22.72 -3.39
CA VAL A 837 -61.10 -22.90 -4.70
C VAL A 837 -59.85 -22.05 -4.83
N THR A 838 -58.83 -22.62 -5.44
CA THR A 838 -57.62 -21.91 -5.87
C THR A 838 -57.78 -21.53 -7.34
N LEU A 839 -57.66 -20.24 -7.63
CA LEU A 839 -57.66 -19.63 -8.95
C LEU A 839 -56.21 -19.39 -9.34
N ARG A 840 -55.75 -19.98 -10.46
CA ARG A 840 -54.45 -19.66 -11.05
C ARG A 840 -54.64 -18.84 -12.32
N GLY A 841 -53.77 -17.86 -12.55
CA GLY A 841 -53.94 -16.88 -13.60
C GLY A 841 -52.82 -15.84 -13.67
N THR A 842 -53.10 -14.68 -14.24
CA THR A 842 -52.20 -13.52 -14.30
C THR A 842 -52.93 -12.24 -13.92
N SER A 843 -52.17 -11.22 -13.54
CA SER A 843 -52.66 -9.86 -13.27
C SER A 843 -53.73 -9.77 -12.18
N PHE A 844 -53.64 -10.64 -11.17
CA PHE A 844 -54.45 -10.60 -9.94
C PHE A 844 -53.94 -9.56 -8.94
N THR A 845 -53.45 -8.43 -9.41
CA THR A 845 -53.02 -7.31 -8.55
C THR A 845 -54.26 -6.45 -8.22
N ASN A 846 -54.43 -6.05 -6.95
CA ASN A 846 -55.57 -5.27 -6.47
C ASN A 846 -56.96 -5.85 -6.85
N VAL A 847 -57.18 -7.14 -6.60
CA VAL A 847 -58.47 -7.80 -6.88
C VAL A 847 -59.60 -7.12 -6.10
N GLN A 848 -60.58 -6.57 -6.83
CA GLN A 848 -61.76 -5.90 -6.28
C GLN A 848 -62.86 -6.91 -5.89
N GLY A 849 -62.88 -8.09 -6.51
CA GLY A 849 -63.80 -9.16 -6.12
C GLY A 849 -63.72 -10.41 -6.97
N VAL A 850 -64.35 -11.48 -6.44
CA VAL A 850 -64.56 -12.78 -7.09
C VAL A 850 -66.03 -13.15 -6.96
N TRP A 851 -66.66 -13.58 -8.05
CA TRP A 851 -68.09 -13.96 -8.08
C TRP A 851 -68.30 -15.31 -8.76
N PHE A 852 -69.28 -16.08 -8.29
CA PHE A 852 -69.77 -17.34 -8.88
C PHE A 852 -71.23 -17.15 -9.29
N ASN A 853 -71.53 -17.25 -10.59
CA ASN A 853 -72.87 -16.99 -11.14
C ASN A 853 -73.50 -15.64 -10.72
N GLY A 854 -72.69 -14.59 -10.58
CA GLY A 854 -73.13 -13.28 -10.10
C GLY A 854 -73.22 -13.13 -8.58
N VAL A 855 -73.07 -14.21 -7.80
CA VAL A 855 -73.02 -14.16 -6.33
C VAL A 855 -71.58 -13.97 -5.88
N ALA A 856 -71.31 -13.01 -5.01
CA ALA A 856 -69.97 -12.79 -4.48
C ALA A 856 -69.46 -14.05 -3.74
N ALA A 857 -68.18 -14.38 -3.92
CA ALA A 857 -67.51 -15.33 -3.05
C ALA A 857 -67.67 -14.89 -1.59
N THR A 858 -67.90 -15.83 -0.66
CA THR A 858 -68.10 -15.46 0.75
C THR A 858 -66.86 -14.83 1.36
N SER A 859 -65.68 -15.22 0.86
CA SER A 859 -64.42 -14.51 1.03
C SER A 859 -63.47 -14.87 -0.11
N PHE A 860 -62.44 -14.06 -0.31
CA PHE A 860 -61.30 -14.43 -1.14
C PHE A 860 -60.02 -13.83 -0.56
N THR A 861 -58.90 -14.51 -0.77
CA THR A 861 -57.57 -14.07 -0.38
C THR A 861 -56.67 -14.09 -1.61
N ARG A 862 -56.07 -12.95 -1.93
CA ARG A 862 -55.01 -12.89 -2.94
C ARG A 862 -53.73 -13.47 -2.34
N ILE A 863 -53.21 -14.53 -2.93
CA ILE A 863 -51.94 -15.16 -2.52
C ILE A 863 -50.76 -14.52 -3.28
N SER A 864 -50.92 -14.28 -4.58
CA SER A 864 -49.92 -13.64 -5.43
C SER A 864 -50.58 -12.93 -6.61
N ALA A 865 -49.79 -12.30 -7.49
CA ALA A 865 -50.28 -11.75 -8.76
C ALA A 865 -50.83 -12.84 -9.72
N THR A 866 -50.61 -14.12 -9.41
CA THR A 866 -51.03 -15.26 -10.24
C THR A 866 -51.94 -16.23 -9.50
N THR A 867 -52.20 -16.05 -8.20
CA THR A 867 -52.99 -16.97 -7.40
C THR A 867 -53.93 -16.25 -6.44
N ILE A 868 -55.22 -16.65 -6.44
CA ILE A 868 -56.25 -16.23 -5.47
C ILE A 868 -56.88 -17.49 -4.89
N THR A 869 -57.21 -17.50 -3.59
CA THR A 869 -58.15 -18.47 -3.04
C THR A 869 -59.51 -17.80 -2.84
N ALA A 870 -60.61 -18.47 -3.15
CA ALA A 870 -61.96 -17.94 -2.99
C ALA A 870 -62.88 -19.02 -2.42
N VAL A 871 -63.79 -18.63 -1.53
CA VAL A 871 -64.76 -19.54 -0.92
C VAL A 871 -66.07 -19.47 -1.70
N VAL A 872 -66.44 -20.61 -2.30
CA VAL A 872 -67.61 -20.73 -3.17
C VAL A 872 -68.90 -20.56 -2.34
N PRO A 873 -69.81 -19.65 -2.73
CA PRO A 873 -71.06 -19.43 -2.00
C PRO A 873 -72.03 -20.61 -2.14
N ALA A 874 -73.03 -20.70 -1.27
CA ALA A 874 -74.08 -21.72 -1.38
C ALA A 874 -74.96 -21.52 -2.62
N ARG A 875 -75.51 -22.61 -3.17
CA ARG A 875 -76.44 -22.60 -4.30
C ARG A 875 -77.52 -23.66 -4.12
N ILE A 876 -78.75 -23.34 -4.53
CA ILE A 876 -79.91 -24.26 -4.40
C ILE A 876 -80.01 -25.30 -5.52
N ALA A 877 -79.33 -25.11 -6.65
CA ALA A 877 -79.42 -25.99 -7.82
C ALA A 877 -78.05 -26.54 -8.21
N THR A 878 -78.01 -27.77 -8.70
CA THR A 878 -76.80 -28.39 -9.27
C THR A 878 -76.48 -27.83 -10.66
N GLY A 879 -75.24 -28.00 -11.12
CA GLY A 879 -74.76 -27.63 -12.45
C GLY A 879 -73.56 -26.68 -12.46
N ALA A 880 -72.97 -26.51 -13.65
CA ALA A 880 -71.83 -25.62 -13.87
C ALA A 880 -72.26 -24.14 -13.87
N VAL A 881 -71.40 -23.27 -13.33
CA VAL A 881 -71.60 -21.82 -13.28
C VAL A 881 -70.36 -21.05 -13.74
N PRO A 882 -70.53 -19.86 -14.34
CA PRO A 882 -69.41 -18.98 -14.66
C PRO A 882 -68.83 -18.35 -13.39
N MET A 883 -67.55 -17.99 -13.45
CA MET A 883 -66.87 -17.23 -12.40
C MET A 883 -66.29 -15.94 -12.98
N ARG A 884 -66.36 -14.85 -12.22
CA ARG A 884 -65.80 -13.54 -12.59
C ARG A 884 -64.74 -13.10 -11.58
N VAL A 885 -63.63 -12.53 -12.05
CA VAL A 885 -62.62 -11.81 -11.24
C VAL A 885 -62.48 -10.39 -11.77
N THR A 886 -62.38 -9.40 -10.89
CA THR A 886 -62.28 -7.98 -11.28
C THR A 886 -61.08 -7.32 -10.61
N THR A 887 -60.34 -6.52 -11.37
CA THR A 887 -59.25 -5.64 -10.93
C THR A 887 -59.45 -4.23 -11.53
N PRO A 888 -58.71 -3.19 -11.08
CA PRO A 888 -58.76 -1.87 -11.70
C PRO A 888 -58.44 -1.86 -13.19
N ALA A 889 -57.65 -2.83 -13.67
CA ALA A 889 -57.27 -2.96 -15.08
C ALA A 889 -58.32 -3.70 -15.94
N GLY A 890 -59.32 -4.34 -15.33
CA GLY A 890 -60.40 -4.99 -16.08
C GLY A 890 -61.09 -6.13 -15.35
N THR A 891 -62.01 -6.80 -16.06
CA THR A 891 -62.77 -7.96 -15.57
C THR A 891 -62.50 -9.15 -16.47
N VAL A 892 -62.31 -10.34 -15.87
CA VAL A 892 -62.31 -11.63 -16.57
C VAL A 892 -63.47 -12.50 -16.12
N VAL A 893 -64.14 -13.12 -17.09
CA VAL A 893 -65.20 -14.12 -16.87
C VAL A 893 -64.72 -15.45 -17.43
N LYS A 894 -64.65 -16.48 -16.58
CA LYS A 894 -64.38 -17.86 -16.99
C LYS A 894 -65.70 -18.62 -16.98
N ASP A 895 -66.17 -19.00 -18.16
CA ASP A 895 -67.39 -19.80 -18.28
C ASP A 895 -67.20 -21.20 -17.69
N ARG A 896 -68.28 -21.79 -17.16
CA ARG A 896 -68.32 -23.11 -16.53
C ARG A 896 -67.20 -23.38 -15.50
N ALA A 897 -66.74 -22.33 -14.81
CA ALA A 897 -65.59 -22.36 -13.92
C ALA A 897 -65.75 -23.25 -12.68
N PHE A 898 -66.98 -23.43 -12.18
CA PHE A 898 -67.25 -24.27 -11.02
C PHE A 898 -68.57 -25.04 -11.17
N THR A 899 -68.62 -26.30 -10.74
CA THR A 899 -69.81 -27.15 -10.81
C THR A 899 -70.36 -27.49 -9.43
N TYR A 900 -71.59 -27.07 -9.16
CA TYR A 900 -72.31 -27.49 -7.95
C TYR A 900 -72.84 -28.91 -8.13
N VAL A 901 -72.46 -29.81 -7.23
CA VAL A 901 -72.88 -31.22 -7.21
C VAL A 901 -73.75 -31.52 -6.00
N ALA A 902 -74.72 -32.43 -6.16
CA ALA A 902 -75.48 -32.96 -5.04
C ALA A 902 -74.77 -34.20 -4.48
N GLY A 903 -74.76 -34.34 -3.15
CA GLY A 903 -74.24 -35.55 -2.47
C GLY A 903 -75.28 -36.67 -2.44
N ALA A 904 -75.30 -37.44 -1.34
CA ALA A 904 -76.30 -38.48 -1.12
C ALA A 904 -77.69 -37.94 -0.76
N THR A 905 -77.78 -36.65 -0.45
CA THR A 905 -79.00 -36.02 0.02
C THR A 905 -79.36 -34.77 -0.77
N LEU A 906 -80.66 -34.56 -0.95
CA LEU A 906 -81.25 -33.31 -1.43
C LEU A 906 -82.12 -32.75 -0.31
N GLN A 907 -81.79 -31.56 0.18
CA GLN A 907 -82.56 -30.89 1.23
C GLN A 907 -83.76 -30.15 0.67
N ASN A 908 -84.64 -29.73 1.57
CA ASN A 908 -85.76 -28.85 1.25
C ASN A 908 -85.30 -27.63 0.44
N GLY A 909 -85.97 -27.37 -0.68
CA GLY A 909 -85.68 -26.25 -1.58
C GLY A 909 -84.55 -26.52 -2.58
N GLN A 910 -83.68 -27.51 -2.32
CA GLN A 910 -82.61 -27.87 -3.26
C GLN A 910 -83.17 -28.62 -4.47
N VAL A 911 -82.57 -28.35 -5.62
CA VAL A 911 -82.99 -28.86 -6.92
C VAL A 911 -81.87 -29.70 -7.51
N LEU A 912 -82.19 -30.93 -7.85
CA LEU A 912 -81.39 -31.75 -8.74
C LEU A 912 -81.77 -31.40 -10.19
N SER A 913 -80.92 -30.61 -10.83
CA SER A 913 -81.08 -30.15 -12.21
C SER A 913 -80.95 -31.30 -13.21
N SER A 914 -81.56 -31.14 -14.38
CA SER A 914 -81.38 -32.05 -15.51
C SER A 914 -79.90 -32.22 -15.88
N GLY A 915 -79.50 -33.45 -16.19
CA GLY A 915 -78.11 -33.84 -16.45
C GLY A 915 -77.25 -34.04 -15.19
N THR A 916 -77.82 -33.97 -13.98
CA THR A 916 -77.08 -34.13 -12.72
C THR A 916 -77.61 -35.30 -11.89
N ALA A 917 -76.80 -35.77 -10.94
CA ALA A 917 -77.13 -36.94 -10.12
C ALA A 917 -76.92 -36.70 -8.63
N LEU A 918 -77.77 -37.30 -7.80
CA LEU A 918 -77.43 -37.64 -6.43
C LEU A 918 -76.47 -38.82 -6.44
N ARG A 919 -75.48 -38.80 -5.56
CA ARG A 919 -74.47 -39.86 -5.44
C ARG A 919 -74.56 -40.47 -4.05
N SER A 920 -74.72 -41.79 -3.93
CA SER A 920 -74.68 -42.45 -2.61
C SER A 920 -73.36 -42.13 -1.90
N SER A 921 -73.32 -42.22 -0.57
CA SER A 921 -72.13 -41.85 0.20
C SER A 921 -70.89 -42.67 -0.19
N THR A 922 -71.07 -43.93 -0.60
CA THR A 922 -70.00 -44.79 -1.13
C THR A 922 -69.69 -44.58 -2.61
N GLY A 923 -70.51 -43.79 -3.33
CA GLY A 923 -70.45 -43.65 -4.78
C GLY A 923 -70.92 -44.88 -5.57
N SER A 924 -71.43 -45.92 -4.88
CA SER A 924 -71.90 -47.16 -5.51
C SER A 924 -73.19 -47.00 -6.32
N TYR A 925 -73.97 -45.96 -6.05
CA TYR A 925 -75.25 -45.69 -6.72
C TYR A 925 -75.41 -44.22 -7.09
N PHE A 926 -76.11 -44.00 -8.21
CA PHE A 926 -76.43 -42.69 -8.75
C PHE A 926 -77.93 -42.60 -9.00
N ALA A 927 -78.58 -41.55 -8.51
CA ALA A 927 -79.93 -41.19 -8.93
C ALA A 927 -79.81 -39.97 -9.86
N THR A 928 -79.81 -40.23 -11.16
CA THR A 928 -79.55 -39.25 -12.20
C THR A 928 -80.85 -38.70 -12.74
N MET A 929 -81.01 -37.38 -12.68
CA MET A 929 -82.03 -36.68 -13.44
C MET A 929 -81.53 -36.54 -14.87
N GLN A 930 -81.91 -37.46 -15.76
CA GLN A 930 -81.37 -37.52 -17.11
C GLN A 930 -81.85 -36.34 -17.97
N PRO A 931 -81.11 -35.98 -19.04
CA PRO A 931 -81.48 -34.90 -19.96
C PRO A 931 -82.85 -35.07 -20.62
N ASP A 932 -83.28 -36.31 -20.85
CA ASP A 932 -84.58 -36.68 -21.44
C ASP A 932 -85.77 -36.45 -20.48
N GLY A 933 -85.47 -36.12 -19.21
CA GLY A 933 -86.46 -35.84 -18.19
C GLY A 933 -86.79 -37.01 -17.28
N ASN A 934 -86.10 -38.14 -17.41
CA ASN A 934 -86.32 -39.33 -16.59
C ASN A 934 -85.38 -39.35 -15.36
N LEU A 935 -85.91 -39.64 -14.17
CA LEU A 935 -85.09 -39.95 -13.01
C LEU A 935 -84.72 -41.44 -13.01
N VAL A 936 -83.42 -41.74 -13.09
CA VAL A 936 -82.91 -43.11 -13.20
C VAL A 936 -81.92 -43.41 -12.09
N ILE A 937 -82.12 -44.54 -11.39
CA ILE A 937 -81.18 -45.06 -10.40
C ILE A 937 -80.29 -46.10 -11.09
N THR A 938 -78.97 -45.89 -11.07
CA THR A 938 -77.97 -46.82 -11.61
C THR A 938 -76.93 -47.21 -10.56
N THR A 939 -76.28 -48.36 -10.74
CA THR A 939 -75.01 -48.65 -10.06
C THR A 939 -73.90 -47.74 -10.60
N SER A 940 -72.75 -47.74 -9.92
CA SER A 940 -71.53 -47.07 -10.40
C SER A 940 -71.01 -47.58 -11.73
N THR A 941 -71.32 -48.82 -12.08
CA THR A 941 -71.04 -49.45 -13.37
C THR A 941 -72.08 -49.16 -14.45
N GLY A 942 -73.09 -48.33 -14.17
CA GLY A 942 -74.12 -47.92 -15.13
C GLY A 942 -75.33 -48.86 -15.24
N VAL A 943 -75.42 -49.91 -14.40
CA VAL A 943 -76.55 -50.85 -14.44
C VAL A 943 -77.80 -50.19 -13.86
N ARG A 944 -78.86 -50.08 -14.67
CA ARG A 944 -80.16 -49.50 -14.27
C ARG A 944 -80.88 -50.39 -13.26
N ARG A 945 -81.22 -49.83 -12.10
CA ARG A 945 -82.00 -50.49 -11.03
C ARG A 945 -83.44 -50.04 -10.96
N TRP A 946 -83.71 -48.77 -11.31
CA TRP A 946 -85.05 -48.21 -11.31
C TRP A 946 -85.12 -47.00 -12.25
N ALA A 947 -86.30 -46.72 -12.78
CA ALA A 947 -86.59 -45.49 -13.51
C ALA A 947 -88.00 -45.00 -13.16
N SER A 948 -88.15 -43.67 -13.11
CA SER A 948 -89.44 -43.03 -12.81
C SER A 948 -90.48 -43.15 -13.93
N GLY A 949 -90.05 -43.49 -15.14
CA GLY A 949 -90.92 -43.56 -16.32
C GLY A 949 -91.41 -42.19 -16.79
N THR A 950 -90.77 -41.11 -16.33
CA THR A 950 -91.11 -39.74 -16.71
C THR A 950 -90.34 -39.30 -17.96
N ALA A 951 -90.92 -38.36 -18.72
CA ALA A 951 -90.30 -37.77 -19.90
C ALA A 951 -90.52 -36.25 -19.91
N GLY A 952 -89.63 -35.52 -20.58
CA GLY A 952 -89.67 -34.07 -20.73
C GLY A 952 -88.29 -33.45 -20.52
N ALA A 953 -87.66 -33.00 -21.59
CA ALA A 953 -86.32 -32.43 -21.52
C ALA A 953 -86.26 -31.26 -20.52
N GLY A 954 -85.24 -31.28 -19.66
CA GLY A 954 -85.06 -30.24 -18.64
C GLY A 954 -85.92 -30.42 -17.37
N ASN A 955 -86.61 -31.55 -17.19
CA ASN A 955 -87.26 -31.84 -15.91
C ASN A 955 -86.24 -31.76 -14.76
N ARG A 956 -86.70 -31.30 -13.58
CA ARG A 956 -85.87 -31.12 -12.38
C ARG A 956 -86.54 -31.70 -11.15
N LEU A 957 -85.76 -32.32 -10.26
CA LEU A 957 -86.27 -32.96 -9.05
C LEU A 957 -86.03 -32.07 -7.82
N GLN A 958 -87.04 -31.89 -6.97
CA GLN A 958 -86.96 -31.03 -5.78
C GLN A 958 -87.75 -31.63 -4.61
N VAL A 959 -87.18 -31.54 -3.41
CA VAL A 959 -87.93 -31.76 -2.16
C VAL A 959 -88.56 -30.43 -1.75
N ARG A 960 -89.89 -30.39 -1.66
CA ARG A 960 -90.64 -29.21 -1.24
C ARG A 960 -90.74 -29.10 0.28
N GLY A 961 -91.07 -27.90 0.76
CA GLY A 961 -91.22 -27.63 2.19
C GLY A 961 -92.35 -28.38 2.88
N ASP A 962 -93.36 -28.81 2.12
CA ASP A 962 -94.45 -29.66 2.60
C ASP A 962 -94.07 -31.14 2.75
N GLY A 963 -92.81 -31.51 2.46
CA GLY A 963 -92.32 -32.89 2.53
C GLY A 963 -92.49 -33.69 1.24
N ASN A 964 -93.06 -33.07 0.20
CA ASN A 964 -93.32 -33.76 -1.05
C ASN A 964 -92.08 -33.77 -1.96
N LEU A 965 -91.73 -34.94 -2.51
CA LEU A 965 -90.73 -35.03 -3.58
C LEU A 965 -91.44 -34.81 -4.91
N VAL A 966 -91.04 -33.76 -5.63
CA VAL A 966 -91.71 -33.33 -6.86
C VAL A 966 -90.70 -33.21 -7.99
N MET A 967 -91.05 -33.80 -9.11
CA MET A 967 -90.37 -33.58 -10.38
C MET A 967 -91.14 -32.52 -11.17
N TRP A 968 -90.49 -31.42 -11.47
CA TRP A 968 -91.06 -30.30 -12.21
C TRP A 968 -90.66 -30.36 -13.68
N ARG A 969 -91.61 -30.07 -14.55
CA ARG A 969 -91.35 -29.75 -15.96
C ARG A 969 -90.85 -28.32 -16.09
N THR A 970 -90.21 -28.03 -17.23
CA THR A 970 -89.74 -26.69 -17.59
C THR A 970 -90.85 -25.64 -17.64
N ASN A 971 -92.08 -26.05 -18.00
CA ASN A 971 -93.27 -25.21 -18.01
C ASN A 971 -93.90 -24.97 -16.62
N GLY A 972 -93.27 -25.44 -15.54
CA GLY A 972 -93.76 -25.27 -14.17
C GLY A 972 -94.84 -26.26 -13.73
N THR A 973 -95.22 -27.23 -14.55
CA THR A 973 -96.17 -28.30 -14.15
C THR A 973 -95.45 -29.47 -13.46
N VAL A 974 -96.18 -30.26 -12.67
CA VAL A 974 -95.64 -31.45 -12.00
C VAL A 974 -95.60 -32.63 -12.99
N ALA A 975 -94.41 -33.17 -13.23
CA ALA A 975 -94.20 -34.39 -14.01
C ALA A 975 -94.51 -35.65 -13.22
N TRP A 976 -94.10 -35.66 -11.95
CA TRP A 976 -94.27 -36.79 -11.04
C TRP A 976 -94.13 -36.31 -9.59
N SER A 977 -94.80 -37.00 -8.67
CA SER A 977 -94.73 -36.70 -7.23
C SER A 977 -94.81 -37.98 -6.39
N SER A 978 -94.10 -38.00 -5.26
CA SER A 978 -94.15 -39.11 -4.29
C SER A 978 -95.45 -39.18 -3.49
N GLY A 979 -96.24 -38.09 -3.46
CA GLY A 979 -97.46 -38.01 -2.63
C GLY A 979 -97.17 -37.97 -1.13
N THR A 980 -95.98 -37.51 -0.73
CA THR A 980 -95.55 -37.41 0.67
C THR A 980 -95.83 -36.02 1.27
N ASN A 981 -96.77 -35.27 0.69
CA ASN A 981 -97.23 -34.01 1.25
C ASN A 981 -97.78 -34.20 2.68
N GLY A 982 -97.40 -33.29 3.59
CA GLY A 982 -97.70 -33.36 5.02
C GLY A 982 -96.54 -33.85 5.88
N TRP A 983 -95.51 -34.47 5.29
CA TRP A 983 -94.29 -34.90 5.98
C TRP A 983 -93.22 -33.79 5.99
N THR A 984 -93.54 -32.64 6.58
CA THR A 984 -92.68 -31.44 6.59
C THR A 984 -91.28 -31.70 7.16
N GLY A 985 -90.26 -31.01 6.65
CA GLY A 985 -88.86 -31.23 7.06
C GLY A 985 -88.23 -32.51 6.51
N SER A 986 -88.91 -33.22 5.60
CA SER A 986 -88.32 -34.37 4.92
C SER A 986 -87.17 -33.98 4.01
N LEU A 987 -86.26 -34.92 3.78
CA LEU A 987 -85.19 -34.83 2.79
C LEU A 987 -85.21 -36.07 1.89
N LEU A 988 -84.64 -35.94 0.70
CA LEU A 988 -84.40 -37.07 -0.19
C LEU A 988 -83.02 -37.64 0.13
N THR A 989 -82.92 -38.96 0.27
CA THR A 989 -81.64 -39.68 0.44
C THR A 989 -81.54 -40.80 -0.58
N LEU A 990 -80.36 -40.97 -1.17
CA LEU A 990 -79.94 -42.18 -1.87
C LEU A 990 -79.01 -42.99 -0.96
N THR A 991 -79.46 -44.17 -0.52
CA THR A 991 -78.64 -45.05 0.33
C THR A 991 -77.56 -45.77 -0.47
N ASN A 992 -76.61 -46.38 0.25
CA ASN A 992 -75.57 -47.21 -0.35
C ASN A 992 -76.09 -48.54 -0.91
N ASP A 993 -77.35 -48.89 -0.67
CA ASP A 993 -78.01 -50.08 -1.22
C ASP A 993 -78.90 -49.75 -2.44
N GLY A 994 -78.81 -48.52 -2.96
CA GLY A 994 -79.60 -48.07 -4.11
C GLY A 994 -81.05 -47.73 -3.78
N LEU A 995 -81.38 -47.50 -2.51
CA LEU A 995 -82.71 -47.06 -2.09
C LEU A 995 -82.79 -45.52 -2.12
N LEU A 996 -83.49 -44.99 -3.12
CA LEU A 996 -83.98 -43.62 -3.11
C LEU A 996 -85.23 -43.50 -2.23
N GLN A 997 -85.11 -42.70 -1.17
CA GLN A 997 -86.15 -42.57 -0.15
C GLN A 997 -86.34 -41.14 0.32
N VAL A 998 -87.60 -40.80 0.61
CA VAL A 998 -87.96 -39.58 1.35
C VAL A 998 -87.97 -39.95 2.83
N ARG A 999 -87.23 -39.19 3.65
CA ARG A 999 -87.09 -39.44 5.09
C ARG A 999 -87.40 -38.21 5.90
N GLN A 1000 -88.10 -38.42 7.01
CA GLN A 1000 -88.26 -37.44 8.09
C GLN A 1000 -87.56 -38.01 9.33
N GLY A 1001 -86.45 -37.39 9.74
CA GLY A 1001 -85.61 -37.94 10.82
C GLY A 1001 -85.06 -39.34 10.47
N THR A 1002 -85.31 -40.32 11.33
CA THR A 1002 -84.93 -41.72 11.09
C THR A 1002 -85.94 -42.50 10.23
N THR A 1003 -87.15 -41.98 10.07
CA THR A 1003 -88.29 -42.67 9.46
C THR A 1003 -88.32 -42.50 7.95
N THR A 1004 -88.44 -43.61 7.23
CA THR A 1004 -88.72 -43.63 5.78
C THR A 1004 -90.21 -43.52 5.56
N VAL A 1005 -90.64 -42.48 4.85
CA VAL A 1005 -92.07 -42.22 4.58
C VAL A 1005 -92.49 -42.68 3.20
N TRP A 1006 -91.53 -42.76 2.26
CA TRP A 1006 -91.71 -43.28 0.92
C TRP A 1006 -90.38 -43.75 0.34
N ASP A 1007 -90.43 -44.79 -0.49
CA ASP A 1007 -89.32 -45.18 -1.36
C ASP A 1007 -89.76 -45.48 -2.78
N HIS A 1008 -88.78 -45.51 -3.70
CA HIS A 1008 -89.02 -45.66 -5.14
C HIS A 1008 -89.75 -46.94 -5.58
N ARG A 1009 -89.87 -47.94 -4.70
CA ARG A 1009 -90.62 -49.18 -4.99
C ARG A 1009 -92.14 -49.02 -4.84
N GLY A 1010 -92.61 -47.82 -4.51
CA GLY A 1010 -94.04 -47.53 -4.35
C GLY A 1010 -94.60 -47.92 -2.98
N ILE A 1011 -93.74 -48.22 -2.00
CA ILE A 1011 -94.14 -48.58 -0.64
C ILE A 1011 -94.36 -47.32 0.19
N ARG A 1012 -95.52 -47.23 0.83
CA ARG A 1012 -95.83 -46.26 1.90
C ARG A 1012 -95.80 -46.97 3.25
N TYR A 1013 -95.20 -46.32 4.23
CA TYR A 1013 -94.99 -46.90 5.56
C TYR A 1013 -95.92 -46.27 6.62
N ASP A 1014 -96.31 -47.07 7.61
CA ASP A 1014 -97.06 -46.71 8.84
C ASP A 1014 -98.56 -46.40 8.65
N ARG A 1015 -98.92 -45.37 7.88
CA ARG A 1015 -100.31 -44.89 7.82
C ARG A 1015 -100.68 -44.20 6.51
N MET A 1016 -101.98 -44.24 6.17
CA MET A 1016 -102.59 -43.35 5.19
C MET A 1016 -103.24 -42.15 5.86
N LEU A 1017 -102.84 -40.96 5.42
CA LEU A 1017 -103.42 -39.69 5.83
C LEU A 1017 -104.73 -39.37 5.09
N PRO A 1018 -105.58 -38.48 5.62
CA PRO A 1018 -106.78 -38.04 4.90
C PRO A 1018 -106.48 -37.51 3.50
N GLY A 1019 -107.31 -37.88 2.52
CA GLY A 1019 -107.15 -37.54 1.11
C GLY A 1019 -106.20 -38.48 0.34
N GLN A 1020 -105.51 -39.40 1.02
CA GLN A 1020 -104.67 -40.37 0.34
C GLN A 1020 -105.48 -41.52 -0.25
N VAL A 1021 -105.01 -42.01 -1.40
CA VAL A 1021 -105.62 -43.12 -2.14
C VAL A 1021 -104.56 -44.19 -2.37
N LEU A 1022 -104.94 -45.45 -2.14
CA LEU A 1022 -104.29 -46.64 -2.67
C LEU A 1022 -104.95 -47.01 -3.98
N ARG A 1023 -104.16 -46.93 -5.05
CA ARG A 1023 -104.56 -47.38 -6.38
C ARG A 1023 -104.34 -48.88 -6.52
N SER A 1024 -104.92 -49.45 -7.57
CA SER A 1024 -104.74 -50.85 -7.93
C SER A 1024 -103.25 -51.24 -7.96
N GLY A 1025 -102.87 -52.24 -7.16
CA GLY A 1025 -101.48 -52.70 -6.99
C GLY A 1025 -100.69 -52.02 -5.87
N GLU A 1026 -101.13 -50.86 -5.37
CA GLU A 1026 -100.47 -50.15 -4.27
C GLU A 1026 -100.78 -50.80 -2.92
N GLN A 1027 -99.87 -50.61 -1.96
CA GLN A 1027 -99.98 -51.15 -0.61
C GLN A 1027 -99.45 -50.19 0.46
N ILE A 1028 -100.02 -50.30 1.66
CA ILE A 1028 -99.45 -49.71 2.88
C ILE A 1028 -98.87 -50.86 3.70
N MET A 1029 -97.69 -50.65 4.27
CA MET A 1029 -97.02 -51.63 5.11
C MET A 1029 -96.97 -51.17 6.56
N SER A 1030 -97.13 -52.11 7.50
CA SER A 1030 -96.90 -51.85 8.91
C SER A 1030 -95.47 -51.39 9.17
N ALA A 1031 -95.24 -50.59 10.20
CA ALA A 1031 -93.90 -50.06 10.52
C ALA A 1031 -92.85 -51.17 10.73
N ASN A 1032 -93.25 -52.32 11.29
CA ASN A 1032 -92.40 -53.50 11.48
C ASN A 1032 -92.28 -54.39 10.23
N ARG A 1033 -92.90 -54.02 9.10
CA ARG A 1033 -92.87 -54.74 7.82
C ARG A 1033 -93.45 -56.16 7.85
N ALA A 1034 -94.26 -56.50 8.86
CA ALA A 1034 -94.85 -57.83 9.00
C ALA A 1034 -96.17 -58.01 8.22
N TRP A 1035 -96.93 -56.92 8.02
CA TRP A 1035 -98.27 -56.94 7.42
C TRP A 1035 -98.42 -55.85 6.39
N PHE A 1036 -99.20 -56.11 5.35
CA PHE A 1036 -99.55 -55.12 4.36
C PHE A 1036 -101.04 -55.18 3.99
N LEU A 1037 -101.61 -53.99 3.79
CA LEU A 1037 -102.94 -53.82 3.24
C LEU A 1037 -102.77 -53.42 1.77
N LYS A 1038 -103.21 -54.29 0.86
CA LYS A 1038 -103.03 -54.12 -0.58
C LYS A 1038 -104.37 -53.99 -1.28
N MET A 1039 -104.44 -52.99 -2.17
CA MET A 1039 -105.53 -52.90 -3.13
C MET A 1039 -105.20 -53.82 -4.31
N GLY A 1040 -105.87 -54.97 -4.39
CA GLY A 1040 -105.66 -55.97 -5.43
C GLY A 1040 -105.98 -55.45 -6.85
N THR A 1041 -105.40 -56.10 -7.85
CA THR A 1041 -105.71 -55.81 -9.28
C THR A 1041 -107.09 -56.31 -9.68
N ASP A 1042 -107.60 -57.31 -8.96
CA ASP A 1042 -108.96 -57.85 -9.04
C ASP A 1042 -110.03 -56.91 -8.46
N GLY A 1043 -109.62 -55.85 -7.77
CA GLY A 1043 -110.50 -54.88 -7.13
C GLY A 1043 -110.79 -55.17 -5.66
N ASN A 1044 -110.18 -56.21 -5.08
CA ASN A 1044 -110.38 -56.56 -3.68
C ASN A 1044 -109.33 -55.90 -2.79
N LEU A 1045 -109.76 -55.26 -1.71
CA LEU A 1045 -108.85 -54.77 -0.67
C LEU A 1045 -108.56 -55.89 0.33
N VAL A 1046 -107.30 -56.31 0.45
CA VAL A 1046 -106.86 -57.49 1.20
C VAL A 1046 -105.77 -57.14 2.21
N LEU A 1047 -105.95 -57.60 3.46
CA LEU A 1047 -104.90 -57.63 4.48
C LEU A 1047 -104.20 -58.99 4.44
N SER A 1048 -102.89 -58.98 4.21
CA SER A 1048 -102.07 -60.20 4.18
C SER A 1048 -100.76 -60.02 4.95
N SER A 1049 -100.22 -61.14 5.45
CA SER A 1049 -98.85 -61.17 5.98
C SER A 1049 -97.84 -60.92 4.86
N ALA A 1050 -96.63 -60.49 5.21
CA ALA A 1050 -95.51 -60.44 4.27
C ALA A 1050 -95.22 -61.79 3.57
N THR A 1051 -95.67 -62.90 4.17
CA THR A 1051 -95.54 -64.28 3.65
C THR A 1051 -96.74 -64.75 2.81
N GLY A 1052 -97.76 -63.90 2.59
CA GLY A 1052 -98.89 -64.19 1.69
C GLY A 1052 -100.14 -64.76 2.35
N VAL A 1053 -100.19 -64.90 3.67
CA VAL A 1053 -101.37 -65.40 4.39
C VAL A 1053 -102.43 -64.32 4.47
N ARG A 1054 -103.62 -64.58 3.91
CA ARG A 1054 -104.77 -63.66 3.93
C ARG A 1054 -105.50 -63.72 5.27
N GLN A 1055 -105.60 -62.58 5.94
CA GLN A 1055 -106.30 -62.44 7.24
C GLN A 1055 -107.68 -61.83 7.10
N TRP A 1056 -107.83 -60.88 6.19
CA TRP A 1056 -109.11 -60.22 5.96
C TRP A 1056 -109.19 -59.67 4.55
N ALA A 1057 -110.40 -59.56 4.01
CA ALA A 1057 -110.64 -58.72 2.85
C ALA A 1057 -112.03 -58.11 2.89
N THR A 1058 -112.20 -57.09 2.07
CA THR A 1058 -113.51 -56.49 1.79
C THR A 1058 -114.41 -57.37 0.94
N PHE A 1059 -113.84 -58.37 0.24
CA PHE A 1059 -114.53 -59.21 -0.76
C PHE A 1059 -115.19 -58.41 -1.88
N THR A 1060 -114.67 -57.21 -2.14
CA THR A 1060 -115.09 -56.38 -3.26
C THR A 1060 -114.47 -56.89 -4.56
N THR A 1061 -115.15 -56.69 -5.67
CA THR A 1061 -114.68 -57.09 -7.01
C THR A 1061 -114.81 -55.92 -7.99
N GLY A 1062 -113.92 -55.86 -8.98
CA GLY A 1062 -113.95 -54.86 -10.04
C GLY A 1062 -112.57 -54.26 -10.32
N THR A 1063 -112.01 -54.57 -11.48
CA THR A 1063 -110.66 -54.12 -11.86
C THR A 1063 -110.55 -52.60 -11.86
N GLY A 1064 -109.44 -52.09 -11.32
CA GLY A 1064 -109.21 -50.65 -11.20
C GLY A 1064 -109.95 -49.96 -10.04
N SER A 1065 -110.50 -50.71 -9.08
CA SER A 1065 -111.00 -50.15 -7.83
C SER A 1065 -109.88 -49.52 -6.99
N THR A 1066 -110.23 -48.55 -6.15
CA THR A 1066 -109.29 -47.82 -5.28
C THR A 1066 -109.77 -47.81 -3.84
N ALA A 1067 -108.84 -47.86 -2.88
CA ALA A 1067 -109.13 -47.65 -1.46
C ALA A 1067 -108.65 -46.26 -1.04
N SER A 1068 -109.54 -45.43 -0.49
CA SER A 1068 -109.23 -44.04 -0.12
C SER A 1068 -109.56 -43.77 1.34
N MET A 1069 -108.62 -43.16 2.06
CA MET A 1069 -108.91 -42.54 3.35
C MET A 1069 -109.43 -41.13 3.08
N GLN A 1070 -110.73 -40.93 3.27
CA GLN A 1070 -111.36 -39.66 2.93
C GLN A 1070 -111.10 -38.58 3.99
N ALA A 1071 -111.26 -37.32 3.60
CA ALA A 1071 -111.07 -36.17 4.49
C ALA A 1071 -112.04 -36.16 5.67
N ASP A 1072 -113.24 -36.70 5.48
CA ASP A 1072 -114.30 -36.82 6.49
C ASP A 1072 -114.05 -37.93 7.54
N GLY A 1073 -113.00 -38.73 7.38
CA GLY A 1073 -112.65 -39.82 8.28
C GLY A 1073 -113.21 -41.19 7.90
N ASN A 1074 -113.84 -41.32 6.73
CA ASN A 1074 -114.35 -42.60 6.22
C ASN A 1074 -113.29 -43.31 5.35
N PHE A 1075 -113.08 -44.61 5.57
CA PHE A 1075 -112.22 -45.42 4.71
C PHE A 1075 -113.06 -46.25 3.75
N VAL A 1076 -112.86 -46.03 2.45
CA VAL A 1076 -113.79 -46.50 1.41
C VAL A 1076 -113.06 -47.17 0.27
N VAL A 1077 -113.59 -48.31 -0.17
CA VAL A 1077 -113.26 -48.93 -1.46
C VAL A 1077 -114.30 -48.53 -2.49
N ARG A 1078 -113.84 -47.93 -3.60
CA ARG A 1078 -114.68 -47.51 -4.73
C ARG A 1078 -114.26 -48.19 -6.01
N ASN A 1079 -115.23 -48.50 -6.88
CA ASN A 1079 -114.94 -48.94 -8.24
C ASN A 1079 -114.47 -47.77 -9.12
N ARG A 1080 -114.10 -48.06 -10.38
CA ARG A 1080 -113.60 -47.07 -11.33
C ARG A 1080 -114.61 -45.94 -11.65
N SER A 1081 -115.92 -46.19 -11.54
CA SER A 1081 -116.96 -45.16 -11.72
C SER A 1081 -117.24 -44.35 -10.45
N GLY A 1082 -116.50 -44.58 -9.36
CA GLY A 1082 -116.63 -43.84 -8.10
C GLY A 1082 -117.71 -44.36 -7.15
N VAL A 1083 -118.35 -45.48 -7.47
CA VAL A 1083 -119.37 -46.11 -6.61
C VAL A 1083 -118.68 -46.82 -5.44
N SER A 1084 -119.17 -46.58 -4.22
CA SER A 1084 -118.69 -47.23 -2.99
C SER A 1084 -119.08 -48.71 -2.97
N LEU A 1085 -118.08 -49.59 -3.08
CA LEU A 1085 -118.25 -51.05 -2.98
C LEU A 1085 -118.22 -51.52 -1.52
N TRP A 1086 -117.43 -50.84 -0.69
CA TRP A 1086 -117.30 -51.12 0.74
C TRP A 1086 -116.85 -49.86 1.50
N SER A 1087 -117.27 -49.68 2.74
CA SER A 1087 -116.75 -48.60 3.61
C SER A 1087 -116.79 -48.96 5.08
N THR A 1088 -115.91 -48.36 5.87
CA THR A 1088 -115.92 -48.47 7.35
C THR A 1088 -117.09 -47.76 8.01
N LYS A 1089 -117.76 -46.83 7.31
CA LYS A 1089 -118.85 -45.98 7.84
C LYS A 1089 -118.42 -45.12 9.04
N THR A 1090 -117.12 -44.88 9.17
CA THR A 1090 -116.56 -44.00 10.20
C THR A 1090 -116.67 -42.54 9.82
N SER A 1091 -116.65 -41.65 10.81
CA SER A 1091 -116.56 -40.20 10.63
C SER A 1091 -115.58 -39.61 11.64
N GLY A 1092 -114.94 -38.49 11.28
CA GLY A 1092 -113.95 -37.78 12.09
C GLY A 1092 -112.82 -37.23 11.22
N ALA A 1093 -112.84 -35.92 10.97
CA ALA A 1093 -111.81 -35.26 10.16
C ALA A 1093 -110.41 -35.46 10.75
N GLY A 1094 -109.41 -35.70 9.90
CA GLY A 1094 -108.03 -35.97 10.35
C GLY A 1094 -107.74 -37.42 10.70
N SER A 1095 -108.73 -38.32 10.64
CA SER A 1095 -108.52 -39.74 10.91
C SER A 1095 -107.55 -40.38 9.92
N VAL A 1096 -106.86 -41.44 10.36
CA VAL A 1096 -105.86 -42.15 9.55
C VAL A 1096 -106.14 -43.65 9.52
N VAL A 1097 -105.85 -44.29 8.39
CA VAL A 1097 -105.82 -45.75 8.31
C VAL A 1097 -104.42 -46.23 8.65
N ARG A 1098 -104.32 -47.19 9.57
CA ARG A 1098 -103.05 -47.82 9.96
C ARG A 1098 -103.10 -49.31 9.72
N VAL A 1099 -102.01 -49.83 9.17
CA VAL A 1099 -101.73 -51.28 9.14
C VAL A 1099 -100.87 -51.58 10.35
N LEU A 1100 -101.41 -52.37 11.28
CA LEU A 1100 -100.76 -52.68 12.53
C LEU A 1100 -99.92 -53.94 12.41
N GLY A 1101 -98.90 -54.07 13.26
CA GLY A 1101 -97.99 -55.22 13.27
C GLY A 1101 -98.62 -56.54 13.72
N ASN A 1102 -99.86 -56.53 14.20
CA ASN A 1102 -100.58 -57.66 14.83
C ASN A 1102 -101.73 -58.18 13.96
N ALA A 1103 -101.56 -58.22 12.63
CA ALA A 1103 -102.56 -58.73 11.70
C ALA A 1103 -103.88 -57.94 11.67
N ASN A 1104 -103.85 -56.63 11.97
CA ASN A 1104 -105.05 -55.80 12.02
C ASN A 1104 -104.92 -54.52 11.19
N VAL A 1105 -106.06 -54.00 10.73
CA VAL A 1105 -106.21 -52.69 10.09
C VAL A 1105 -107.22 -51.90 10.90
N ALA A 1106 -106.84 -50.68 11.27
CA ALA A 1106 -107.70 -49.81 12.06
C ALA A 1106 -107.72 -48.39 11.51
N VAL A 1107 -108.90 -47.78 11.60
CA VAL A 1107 -109.10 -46.34 11.43
C VAL A 1107 -108.94 -45.70 12.80
N TYR A 1108 -107.92 -44.86 12.93
CA TYR A 1108 -107.65 -44.10 14.15
C TYR A 1108 -108.17 -42.68 13.98
N GLY A 1109 -109.03 -42.26 14.91
CA GLY A 1109 -109.29 -40.85 15.17
C GLY A 1109 -108.17 -40.23 15.99
N THR A 1110 -108.36 -39.01 16.48
CA THR A 1110 -107.37 -38.28 17.28
C THR A 1110 -107.05 -38.95 18.61
N SER A 1111 -108.01 -39.65 19.24
CA SER A 1111 -107.84 -40.27 20.57
C SER A 1111 -108.45 -41.68 20.71
N SER A 1112 -109.07 -42.22 19.68
CA SER A 1112 -109.76 -43.52 19.73
C SER A 1112 -109.64 -44.32 18.44
N VAL A 1113 -109.84 -45.63 18.54
CA VAL A 1113 -110.03 -46.50 17.37
C VAL A 1113 -111.49 -46.38 16.94
N LEU A 1114 -111.73 -45.81 15.77
CA LEU A 1114 -113.07 -45.59 15.22
C LEU A 1114 -113.62 -46.84 14.54
N TRP A 1115 -112.73 -47.65 13.95
CA TRP A 1115 -113.09 -48.91 13.31
C TRP A 1115 -111.88 -49.85 13.24
N ALA A 1116 -112.15 -51.15 13.35
CA ALA A 1116 -111.21 -52.23 13.08
C ALA A 1116 -111.97 -53.45 12.53
N ILE A 1117 -111.25 -54.38 11.92
CA ILE A 1117 -111.82 -55.60 11.33
C ILE A 1117 -112.51 -56.48 12.41
N THR A 1118 -113.79 -56.84 12.21
CA THR A 1118 -114.62 -57.65 13.15
C THR A 1118 -114.56 -59.15 12.79
N GLY A 1119 -114.32 -60.04 13.76
CA GLY A 1119 -114.17 -61.49 13.55
C GLY A 1119 -112.73 -62.03 13.68
N GLY A 1120 -111.75 -61.17 13.99
CA GLY A 1120 -110.49 -61.61 14.58
C GLY A 1120 -110.70 -62.04 16.04
N PRO A 1121 -109.81 -62.86 16.62
CA PRO A 1121 -109.90 -63.22 18.04
C PRO A 1121 -110.02 -61.93 18.85
N ALA A 1122 -111.02 -61.89 19.73
CA ALA A 1122 -111.23 -60.76 20.61
C ALA A 1122 -109.91 -60.46 21.37
N PRO A 1123 -109.62 -59.18 21.64
CA PRO A 1123 -108.47 -58.79 22.46
C PRO A 1123 -108.43 -59.61 23.76
N SER A 1124 -107.25 -59.83 24.31
CA SER A 1124 -106.91 -60.76 25.41
C SER A 1124 -107.67 -60.59 26.74
N ASN A 1125 -108.74 -59.82 26.78
CA ASN A 1125 -109.57 -59.47 27.92
C ASN A 1125 -111.09 -59.58 27.61
N TRP A 1126 -111.49 -60.46 26.68
CA TRP A 1126 -112.89 -60.74 26.37
C TRP A 1126 -113.23 -62.24 26.56
N SER A 1127 -113.80 -62.61 27.71
CA SER A 1127 -114.34 -63.95 27.98
C SER A 1127 -115.62 -63.88 28.83
N CYS A 1128 -116.74 -64.35 28.27
CA CYS A 1128 -118.00 -64.56 28.99
C CYS A 1128 -118.07 -66.00 29.53
N TYR A 1129 -117.39 -66.26 30.64
CA TYR A 1129 -117.52 -67.50 31.42
C TYR A 1129 -117.35 -67.20 32.91
N SER A 1130 -118.40 -66.67 33.58
CA SER A 1130 -118.46 -66.63 35.04
C SER A 1130 -119.88 -66.41 35.57
N ARG A 1131 -120.11 -66.81 36.82
CA ARG A 1131 -121.39 -66.80 37.57
C ARG A 1131 -122.10 -65.44 37.71
N ALA A 1132 -121.50 -64.33 37.24
CA ALA A 1132 -121.87 -62.98 37.66
C ALA A 1132 -122.58 -62.10 36.61
N THR A 1133 -122.89 -62.60 35.41
CA THR A 1133 -123.67 -61.81 34.43
C THR A 1133 -124.62 -62.66 33.59
N GLN A 1134 -125.90 -62.63 33.96
CA GLN A 1134 -127.09 -63.07 33.20
C GLN A 1134 -127.22 -62.41 31.79
N ASN A 1135 -126.37 -61.42 31.46
CA ASN A 1135 -126.43 -60.59 30.25
C ASN A 1135 -126.30 -61.33 28.89
N CYS A 1136 -125.69 -62.52 28.82
CA CYS A 1136 -125.51 -63.21 27.53
C CYS A 1136 -126.80 -63.87 27.00
N ILE A 1137 -127.67 -64.35 27.88
CA ILE A 1137 -128.94 -65.00 27.51
C ILE A 1137 -130.05 -63.94 27.38
N GLU A 1138 -130.00 -62.88 28.20
CA GLU A 1138 -130.88 -61.71 28.11
C GLU A 1138 -130.81 -61.04 26.73
N ARG A 1139 -129.62 -61.01 26.09
CA ARG A 1139 -129.46 -60.51 24.71
C ARG A 1139 -130.18 -61.36 23.64
N PHE A 1140 -130.57 -62.60 23.96
CA PHE A 1140 -131.42 -63.45 23.13
C PHE A 1140 -132.89 -63.50 23.60
N GLY A 1141 -133.27 -62.75 24.64
CA GLY A 1141 -134.64 -62.60 25.13
C GLY A 1141 -135.17 -63.74 26.02
N TYR A 1142 -134.34 -64.72 26.39
CA TYR A 1142 -134.76 -65.88 27.17
C TYR A 1142 -134.37 -65.74 28.64
N TYR A 1143 -135.36 -65.64 29.53
CA TYR A 1143 -135.16 -65.64 30.98
C TYR A 1143 -136.26 -66.45 31.67
N GLY A 1144 -135.99 -67.72 31.98
CA GLY A 1144 -136.91 -68.58 32.75
C GLY A 1144 -138.27 -68.88 32.12
N GLN A 1145 -138.48 -68.52 30.86
CA GLN A 1145 -139.77 -68.68 30.16
C GLN A 1145 -139.96 -70.14 29.75
N SER A 1146 -141.05 -70.79 30.17
CA SER A 1146 -141.41 -72.11 29.62
C SER A 1146 -141.97 -71.93 28.20
N ALA A 1147 -141.42 -72.68 27.25
CA ALA A 1147 -141.92 -72.77 25.89
C ALA A 1147 -142.53 -74.16 25.67
N TRP A 1148 -143.76 -74.20 25.15
CA TRP A 1148 -144.50 -75.45 24.86
C TRP A 1148 -144.67 -76.39 26.07
N ASN A 1149 -144.81 -75.82 27.27
CA ASN A 1149 -144.91 -76.52 28.54
C ASN A 1149 -143.68 -77.38 28.89
N TYR A 1150 -142.54 -77.16 28.23
CA TYR A 1150 -141.29 -77.80 28.67
C TYR A 1150 -140.87 -77.24 30.03
N PRO A 1151 -140.46 -78.11 30.97
CA PRO A 1151 -140.09 -77.67 32.31
C PRO A 1151 -138.80 -76.85 32.27
N VAL A 1152 -138.81 -75.79 33.06
CA VAL A 1152 -137.65 -74.93 33.33
C VAL A 1152 -137.24 -75.15 34.77
N ASP A 1153 -135.95 -75.33 35.04
CA ASP A 1153 -135.46 -75.41 36.41
C ASP A 1153 -135.52 -74.04 37.11
N ALA A 1154 -135.24 -74.01 38.42
CA ALA A 1154 -135.26 -72.80 39.22
C ALA A 1154 -134.27 -71.71 38.74
N TRP A 1155 -133.34 -72.05 37.84
CA TRP A 1155 -132.31 -71.15 37.33
C TRP A 1155 -132.49 -70.79 35.85
N GLY A 1156 -133.60 -71.20 35.23
CA GLY A 1156 -133.89 -70.89 33.84
C GLY A 1156 -133.18 -71.77 32.80
N ASN A 1157 -132.43 -72.80 33.22
CA ASN A 1157 -131.46 -73.50 32.37
C ASN A 1157 -131.92 -74.93 32.03
N ASN A 1158 -132.50 -75.11 30.85
CA ASN A 1158 -132.77 -76.43 30.27
C ASN A 1158 -132.62 -76.38 28.75
N CYS A 1159 -131.85 -77.30 28.17
CA CYS A 1159 -131.56 -77.31 26.74
C CYS A 1159 -132.79 -77.55 25.88
N THR A 1160 -133.71 -78.42 26.31
CA THR A 1160 -134.96 -78.69 25.59
C THR A 1160 -135.87 -77.47 25.58
N ASN A 1161 -136.00 -76.78 26.71
CA ASN A 1161 -136.84 -75.59 26.79
C ASN A 1161 -136.21 -74.39 26.06
N PHE A 1162 -134.88 -74.23 26.11
CA PHE A 1162 -134.19 -73.18 25.34
C PHE A 1162 -134.32 -73.42 23.83
N ALA A 1163 -134.13 -74.66 23.37
CA ALA A 1163 -134.35 -75.03 21.98
C ALA A 1163 -135.81 -74.79 21.56
N ALA A 1164 -136.79 -75.19 22.38
CA ALA A 1164 -138.21 -74.93 22.14
C ALA A 1164 -138.52 -73.42 22.08
N TYR A 1165 -137.95 -72.62 22.97
CA TYR A 1165 -138.09 -71.15 22.95
C TYR A 1165 -137.53 -70.54 21.67
N ARG A 1166 -136.34 -70.98 21.23
CA ARG A 1166 -135.71 -70.49 19.99
C ARG A 1166 -136.55 -70.86 18.78
N LEU A 1167 -137.07 -72.09 18.69
CA LEU A 1167 -137.98 -72.51 17.63
C LEU A 1167 -139.29 -71.71 17.63
N ALA A 1168 -139.91 -71.52 18.79
CA ALA A 1168 -141.15 -70.76 18.93
C ALA A 1168 -140.98 -69.30 18.51
N ARG A 1169 -139.86 -68.66 18.92
CA ARG A 1169 -139.51 -67.29 18.51
C ARG A 1169 -139.32 -67.17 16.99
N ASP A 1170 -138.87 -68.24 16.39
CA ASP A 1170 -138.65 -68.38 14.95
C ASP A 1170 -139.90 -68.82 14.16
N GLY A 1171 -141.06 -68.85 14.82
CA GLY A 1171 -142.35 -69.08 14.19
C GLY A 1171 -142.74 -70.55 14.01
N VAL A 1172 -142.00 -71.50 14.58
CA VAL A 1172 -142.35 -72.93 14.54
C VAL A 1172 -143.54 -73.20 15.47
N ARG A 1173 -144.53 -73.99 15.04
CA ARG A 1173 -145.67 -74.41 15.88
C ARG A 1173 -145.27 -75.56 16.80
N ASN A 1174 -145.90 -75.67 17.98
CA ASN A 1174 -145.61 -76.73 18.95
C ASN A 1174 -145.74 -78.13 18.30
N PRO A 1175 -144.64 -78.90 18.15
CA PRO A 1175 -144.66 -80.23 17.54
C PRO A 1175 -145.24 -81.31 18.48
N GLY A 1176 -145.79 -80.92 19.64
CA GLY A 1176 -146.26 -81.81 20.70
C GLY A 1176 -145.11 -82.39 21.52
N ASN A 1177 -145.41 -83.26 22.48
CA ASN A 1177 -144.38 -83.81 23.38
C ASN A 1177 -143.33 -84.64 22.61
N LEU A 1178 -142.07 -84.19 22.62
CA LEU A 1178 -140.90 -84.89 22.05
C LEU A 1178 -140.05 -85.59 23.12
N GLY A 1179 -140.52 -85.63 24.37
CA GLY A 1179 -139.77 -86.20 25.48
C GLY A 1179 -138.49 -85.40 25.80
N ASN A 1180 -137.46 -86.11 26.27
CA ASN A 1180 -136.17 -85.52 26.67
C ASN A 1180 -135.25 -85.31 25.46
N ALA A 1181 -134.20 -84.49 25.62
CA ALA A 1181 -133.29 -84.11 24.53
C ALA A 1181 -132.72 -85.31 23.73
N ALA A 1182 -132.49 -86.46 24.38
CA ALA A 1182 -131.99 -87.67 23.72
C ALA A 1182 -133.01 -88.36 22.80
N THR A 1183 -134.31 -88.09 22.95
CA THR A 1183 -135.39 -88.76 22.19
C THR A 1183 -136.03 -87.86 21.14
N TRP A 1184 -135.60 -86.60 21.02
CA TRP A 1184 -136.23 -85.62 20.15
C TRP A 1184 -136.24 -86.03 18.68
N ASP A 1185 -135.15 -86.61 18.18
CA ASP A 1185 -135.06 -87.10 16.80
C ASP A 1185 -136.06 -88.23 16.52
N ASN A 1186 -136.13 -89.25 17.37
CA ASN A 1186 -137.04 -90.37 17.18
C ASN A 1186 -138.50 -89.92 17.18
N TYR A 1187 -138.90 -89.11 18.17
CA TYR A 1187 -140.26 -88.59 18.23
C TYR A 1187 -140.56 -87.55 17.14
N ALA A 1188 -139.55 -86.80 16.67
CA ALA A 1188 -139.73 -85.91 15.52
C ALA A 1188 -139.96 -86.71 14.24
N ARG A 1189 -139.23 -87.81 14.02
CA ARG A 1189 -139.46 -88.73 12.89
C ARG A 1189 -140.84 -89.36 12.94
N ASP A 1190 -141.28 -89.85 14.09
CA ASP A 1190 -142.63 -90.44 14.28
C ASP A 1190 -143.75 -89.44 13.98
N LYS A 1191 -143.49 -88.14 14.15
CA LYS A 1191 -144.41 -87.05 13.83
C LYS A 1191 -144.24 -86.49 12.42
N GLY A 1192 -143.40 -87.11 11.59
CA GLY A 1192 -143.20 -86.77 10.19
C GLY A 1192 -142.20 -85.64 9.90
N PHE A 1193 -141.42 -85.19 10.89
CA PHE A 1193 -140.36 -84.20 10.67
C PHE A 1193 -139.10 -84.85 10.08
N VAL A 1194 -138.38 -84.09 9.24
CA VAL A 1194 -137.12 -84.57 8.66
C VAL A 1194 -136.02 -84.49 9.70
N VAL A 1195 -135.26 -85.57 9.85
CA VAL A 1195 -134.06 -85.62 10.69
C VAL A 1195 -132.91 -86.22 9.89
N ASP A 1196 -131.86 -85.43 9.65
CA ASP A 1196 -130.67 -85.85 8.90
C ASP A 1196 -129.35 -85.30 9.50
N GLN A 1197 -128.22 -85.45 8.80
CA GLN A 1197 -126.90 -84.98 9.26
C GLN A 1197 -126.38 -83.71 8.54
N ARG A 1198 -127.27 -82.98 7.89
CA ARG A 1198 -126.97 -81.77 7.12
C ARG A 1198 -127.50 -80.55 7.87
N PRO A 1199 -126.63 -79.78 8.54
CA PRO A 1199 -127.08 -78.63 9.30
C PRO A 1199 -127.61 -77.52 8.40
N ARG A 1200 -128.67 -76.88 8.85
CA ARG A 1200 -129.22 -75.63 8.31
C ARG A 1200 -129.39 -74.65 9.45
N VAL A 1201 -129.30 -73.37 9.11
CA VAL A 1201 -129.61 -72.30 10.08
C VAL A 1201 -131.07 -72.42 10.46
N GLY A 1202 -131.35 -72.53 11.76
CA GLY A 1202 -132.70 -72.76 12.28
C GLY A 1202 -132.98 -74.17 12.78
N ASP A 1203 -132.10 -75.13 12.51
CA ASP A 1203 -132.29 -76.52 12.97
C ASP A 1203 -131.99 -76.69 14.45
N ILE A 1204 -132.47 -77.81 15.00
CA ILE A 1204 -132.00 -78.31 16.29
C ILE A 1204 -130.90 -79.34 16.08
N ALA A 1205 -129.70 -78.98 16.52
CA ALA A 1205 -128.60 -79.91 16.71
C ALA A 1205 -128.88 -80.78 17.95
N GLN A 1206 -128.91 -82.11 17.79
CA GLN A 1206 -129.12 -83.06 18.87
C GLN A 1206 -127.89 -83.95 19.06
N TRP A 1207 -127.57 -84.22 20.32
CA TRP A 1207 -126.59 -85.23 20.71
C TRP A 1207 -127.28 -86.36 21.48
N ASN A 1208 -126.86 -87.59 21.22
CA ASN A 1208 -127.31 -88.78 21.96
C ASN A 1208 -126.96 -88.71 23.47
N SER A 1209 -126.11 -87.76 23.88
CA SER A 1209 -125.78 -87.46 25.27
C SER A 1209 -126.86 -86.65 26.01
N ASN A 1210 -128.11 -86.71 25.55
CA ASN A 1210 -129.25 -85.99 26.13
C ASN A 1210 -129.08 -84.46 26.14
N HIS A 1211 -128.64 -83.89 25.02
CA HIS A 1211 -128.52 -82.44 24.83
C HIS A 1211 -129.02 -81.99 23.45
N VAL A 1212 -129.60 -80.79 23.39
CA VAL A 1212 -130.05 -80.15 22.14
C VAL A 1212 -129.65 -78.67 22.13
N ALA A 1213 -129.36 -78.14 20.94
CA ALA A 1213 -128.98 -76.76 20.73
C ALA A 1213 -129.54 -76.23 19.41
N TYR A 1214 -129.69 -74.90 19.31
CA TYR A 1214 -130.20 -74.26 18.11
C TYR A 1214 -129.04 -73.85 17.18
N VAL A 1215 -129.15 -74.08 15.88
CA VAL A 1215 -128.10 -73.75 14.90
C VAL A 1215 -128.24 -72.30 14.38
N ASP A 1216 -127.30 -71.42 14.74
CA ASP A 1216 -127.28 -69.99 14.38
C ASP A 1216 -126.62 -69.68 13.02
N TRP A 1217 -125.68 -70.51 12.58
CA TRP A 1217 -124.95 -70.32 11.32
C TRP A 1217 -124.37 -71.64 10.82
N VAL A 1218 -124.25 -71.77 9.50
CA VAL A 1218 -123.58 -72.89 8.84
C VAL A 1218 -122.64 -72.30 7.79
N SER A 1219 -121.41 -72.81 7.73
CA SER A 1219 -120.44 -72.46 6.69
C SER A 1219 -120.93 -72.83 5.31
N ALA A 1220 -120.42 -72.15 4.28
CA ALA A 1220 -120.87 -72.36 2.90
C ALA A 1220 -120.65 -73.80 2.40
N ASP A 1221 -119.70 -74.54 2.98
CA ASP A 1221 -119.43 -75.95 2.71
C ASP A 1221 -120.26 -76.92 3.59
N GLY A 1222 -120.97 -76.44 4.60
CA GLY A 1222 -121.74 -77.27 5.52
C GLY A 1222 -120.92 -77.95 6.62
N ASP A 1223 -119.62 -77.69 6.71
CA ASP A 1223 -118.69 -78.42 7.58
C ASP A 1223 -118.36 -77.69 8.89
N THR A 1224 -118.93 -76.52 9.12
CA THR A 1224 -118.81 -75.81 10.38
C THR A 1224 -120.13 -75.16 10.73
N ILE A 1225 -120.58 -75.36 11.96
CA ILE A 1225 -121.79 -74.73 12.48
C ILE A 1225 -121.46 -73.80 13.63
N ALA A 1226 -122.26 -72.75 13.81
CA ALA A 1226 -122.35 -72.06 15.07
C ALA A 1226 -123.68 -72.43 15.74
N ILE A 1227 -123.65 -72.87 16.99
CA ILE A 1227 -124.83 -73.20 17.79
C ILE A 1227 -125.00 -72.21 18.94
N SER A 1228 -126.24 -72.00 19.37
CA SER A 1228 -126.59 -71.38 20.65
C SER A 1228 -127.27 -72.41 21.56
N GLU A 1229 -126.84 -72.47 22.82
CA GLU A 1229 -127.25 -73.50 23.77
C GLU A 1229 -127.38 -72.96 25.21
N SER A 1230 -128.18 -73.66 26.02
CA SER A 1230 -128.31 -73.48 27.48
C SER A 1230 -128.53 -74.85 28.13
N GLY A 1231 -127.84 -75.20 29.22
CA GLY A 1231 -128.01 -76.48 29.90
C GLY A 1231 -127.27 -76.58 31.24
N TYR A 1232 -127.63 -77.58 32.06
CA TYR A 1232 -127.03 -77.86 33.37
C TYR A 1232 -125.94 -78.93 33.27
N GLY A 1233 -124.77 -78.67 33.85
CA GLY A 1233 -123.72 -79.66 34.11
C GLY A 1233 -123.05 -80.31 32.89
N GLY A 1234 -121.80 -79.94 32.58
CA GLY A 1234 -120.97 -80.70 31.64
C GLY A 1234 -119.50 -80.25 31.58
N THR A 1235 -118.65 -81.15 31.07
CA THR A 1235 -117.21 -80.91 30.95
C THR A 1235 -116.88 -80.42 29.55
N VAL A 1236 -116.37 -79.18 29.42
CA VAL A 1236 -115.87 -78.65 28.16
C VAL A 1236 -114.37 -78.42 28.30
N LEU A 1237 -113.60 -79.01 27.39
CA LEU A 1237 -112.13 -78.93 27.35
C LEU A 1237 -111.47 -79.31 28.70
N GLY A 1238 -112.01 -80.33 29.37
CA GLY A 1238 -111.46 -80.87 30.62
C GLY A 1238 -111.85 -80.12 31.90
N ARG A 1239 -112.76 -79.14 31.86
CA ARG A 1239 -113.32 -78.49 33.06
C ARG A 1239 -114.82 -78.66 33.15
N THR A 1240 -115.31 -79.12 34.31
CA THR A 1240 -116.73 -79.31 34.60
C THR A 1240 -117.37 -77.99 35.02
N TYR A 1241 -118.38 -77.54 34.27
CA TYR A 1241 -119.17 -76.35 34.59
C TYR A 1241 -120.55 -76.76 35.08
N THR A 1242 -121.04 -76.12 36.15
CA THR A 1242 -122.34 -76.41 36.76
C THR A 1242 -123.52 -75.89 35.93
N SER A 1243 -123.34 -74.85 35.10
CA SER A 1243 -124.27 -74.46 34.05
C SER A 1243 -123.52 -73.91 32.84
N MET A 1244 -124.03 -74.18 31.63
CA MET A 1244 -123.45 -73.72 30.36
C MET A 1244 -124.52 -73.07 29.49
N SER A 1245 -124.35 -71.76 29.25
CA SER A 1245 -125.15 -71.02 28.28
C SER A 1245 -124.22 -70.19 27.40
N GLY A 1246 -124.31 -70.33 26.07
CA GLY A 1246 -123.40 -69.63 25.17
C GLY A 1246 -123.56 -69.98 23.69
N ARG A 1247 -122.68 -69.38 22.87
CA ARG A 1247 -122.58 -69.65 21.42
C ARG A 1247 -121.26 -70.35 21.12
N ARG A 1248 -121.29 -71.46 20.38
CA ARG A 1248 -120.09 -72.26 20.05
C ARG A 1248 -120.00 -72.51 18.57
N ILE A 1249 -118.78 -72.55 18.04
CA ILE A 1249 -118.50 -72.98 16.68
C ILE A 1249 -117.97 -74.42 16.75
N ILE A 1250 -118.59 -75.32 15.98
CA ILE A 1250 -118.27 -76.74 15.95
C ILE A 1250 -117.98 -77.11 14.50
N ALA A 1251 -116.91 -77.84 14.26
CA ALA A 1251 -116.50 -78.30 12.93
C ALA A 1251 -116.86 -79.79 12.75
N ARG A 1252 -117.24 -80.18 11.52
CA ARG A 1252 -117.60 -81.55 11.14
C ARG A 1252 -116.38 -82.45 11.34
N GLY A 1253 -116.59 -83.57 12.05
CA GLY A 1253 -115.51 -84.49 12.45
C GLY A 1253 -114.93 -84.21 13.84
N SER A 1254 -115.33 -83.14 14.55
CA SER A 1254 -115.00 -83.01 15.97
C SER A 1254 -115.81 -84.01 16.81
N TYR A 1255 -115.28 -84.42 17.97
CA TYR A 1255 -116.00 -85.29 18.91
C TYR A 1255 -117.34 -84.69 19.38
N SER A 1256 -117.48 -83.37 19.26
CA SER A 1256 -118.63 -82.57 19.66
C SER A 1256 -119.60 -82.29 18.51
N TRP A 1257 -119.42 -82.88 17.32
CA TRP A 1257 -120.37 -82.72 16.22
C TRP A 1257 -121.73 -83.37 16.56
N PRO A 1258 -122.87 -82.71 16.28
CA PRO A 1258 -124.20 -83.24 16.59
C PRO A 1258 -124.46 -84.59 15.91
N SER A 1259 -125.15 -85.48 16.63
CA SER A 1259 -125.55 -86.80 16.12
C SER A 1259 -126.55 -86.66 14.98
N ASN A 1260 -127.52 -85.75 15.13
CA ASN A 1260 -128.60 -85.49 14.18
C ASN A 1260 -128.96 -83.99 14.20
N PHE A 1261 -129.50 -83.50 13.08
CA PHE A 1261 -130.16 -82.21 12.97
C PHE A 1261 -131.64 -82.43 12.68
N ILE A 1262 -132.51 -81.83 13.50
CA ILE A 1262 -133.96 -81.93 13.35
C ILE A 1262 -134.46 -80.66 12.65
N HIS A 1263 -135.17 -80.85 11.55
CA HIS A 1263 -135.74 -79.77 10.74
C HIS A 1263 -137.23 -79.61 11.08
N PHE A 1264 -137.56 -78.58 11.85
CA PHE A 1264 -138.94 -78.26 12.23
C PHE A 1264 -139.66 -77.28 11.29
N ARG A 1265 -138.98 -76.84 10.21
CA ARG A 1265 -139.51 -75.89 9.24
C ARG A 1265 -139.82 -76.54 7.91
#